data_AF-A0A0M3JST8-F1
#
_entry.id   AF-A0A0M3JST8-F1
#
_cell.length_a   1.000
_cell.length_b   1.000
_cell.length_c   1.000
_cell.angle_alpha   90.00
_cell.angle_beta   90.00
_cell.angle_gamma   90.00
#
_symmetry.space_group_name_H-M   'P 1'
#
loop_
_entity.id
_entity.type
_entity.pdbx_description
1 polymer ?
#
loop_
_entity_poly.entity_id
_entity_poly.type
_entity_poly.pdbx_seq_one_letter_code
_entity_poly.pdbx_strand_id
1 'polypeptide(L)'
;MESDLKWLGLADMKIKETMKNAALASHLQTIVDLTKKQLHEARLDPNISKQQGTFLYQLGTRLKSQCQQHIPLVIRHIINGNIRNEPQLSAAIDFLLSHTISGFDESTFMDACGAGVIISSDMIEDQVAETISKYKDQLLKERYSFNFGRILSDVKSALMWVDGASVKREVDLRIMLLLGPKTEEDLLSAKTKWNKAQNKQQQQSIKTQNGDINKKLKSSDETTEIDEAPTIEELMRRKVFHKVGENYKTDGYIVTPKTMELLKQHVKAVNGKVVTRFPPEPNGVLHIGHAKAININFGYAKAHGGSCYLRFDDTNPEKEEEKFFTAINDIVHWLGYTPAKITHSSDYFDQLYKWAIVLIKKNLAYVCHQSVDEMRGFDVKASPWRDRPVEESLNLFEAMRRGKFDEGSATLRLKTVLEEGKMDPVAYRIKYIPHHRTGNKWCIYPTYDYTHCLCDSIENITHSMCTKEFQSRFDILRSILIVAWLHCSLRYLRRSSYYWLCNALDIYCPVQWEYGRLNVHYTVVSKRKIKALIDHKIVRNWDDPRLFTLSALRRRGIPAEAINNFIAQLGITMAQMIVDPHMLDAAARDYLNITAPRTMAVLEPLKVLIQNWNDLKIDSTVSVPDFPTDPTKSEQHVIAFDSIVFIEQSDYRNENTDKSYRRMSKTQSIGLKYLGIVLSYVSDVKDESGITQQLIVNAEPLSAENKPKAFIHWVAKPVQCEVRLYERLFKHQNPEDTNIVPNGFLSDCNLDSLKVLESVLIDQSIAHSKVYDKYQFERVGFFSVDPDSNHDKLVFNRTVLLKEDSGKN
;
A
#
# COMPACT_ATOMS: atom_id res chain seq x y z
N MET A 1 23.35 -11.29 35.46
CA MET A 1 23.71 -9.85 35.44
C MET A 1 24.13 -9.35 34.06
N GLU A 2 25.23 -9.80 33.45
CA GLU A 2 25.60 -9.34 32.08
C GLU A 2 24.53 -9.69 31.04
N SER A 3 23.97 -10.90 31.13
CA SER A 3 22.77 -11.36 30.42
C SER A 3 21.60 -10.39 30.49
N ASP A 4 21.34 -9.84 31.67
CA ASP A 4 20.20 -8.99 31.99
C ASP A 4 20.41 -7.56 31.47
N LEU A 5 21.64 -7.08 31.52
CA LEU A 5 22.05 -5.81 30.89
C LEU A 5 22.03 -5.91 29.35
N LYS A 6 22.25 -7.09 28.77
CA LYS A 6 22.04 -7.37 27.34
C LYS A 6 20.55 -7.43 26.98
N TRP A 7 19.72 -8.04 27.83
CA TRP A 7 18.25 -8.07 27.68
C TRP A 7 17.62 -6.66 27.72
N LEU A 8 18.20 -5.72 28.49
CA LEU A 8 17.84 -4.29 28.44
C LEU A 8 18.26 -3.56 27.14
N GLY A 9 18.87 -4.24 26.16
CA GLY A 9 19.23 -3.67 24.85
C GLY A 9 20.42 -2.69 24.85
N LEU A 10 21.25 -2.74 25.89
CA LEU A 10 22.45 -1.90 26.05
C LEU A 10 23.60 -2.37 25.14
N ALA A 11 24.46 -1.43 24.74
CA ALA A 11 25.69 -1.74 23.98
C ALA A 11 26.84 -2.18 24.91
N ASP A 12 27.70 -3.12 24.48
CA ASP A 12 28.71 -3.77 25.33
C ASP A 12 29.65 -2.82 26.08
N MET A 13 29.98 -1.66 25.51
CA MET A 13 30.77 -0.62 26.22
C MET A 13 30.03 -0.13 27.48
N LYS A 14 28.75 0.20 27.34
CA LYS A 14 27.90 0.72 28.42
C LYS A 14 27.53 -0.37 29.43
N ILE A 15 27.51 -1.63 29.02
CA ILE A 15 27.41 -2.78 29.94
C ILE A 15 28.67 -2.86 30.82
N LYS A 16 29.86 -2.78 30.22
CA LYS A 16 31.15 -2.76 30.94
C LYS A 16 31.33 -1.54 31.84
N GLU A 17 30.71 -0.40 31.52
CA GLU A 17 30.63 0.76 32.41
C GLU A 17 29.67 0.53 33.57
N THR A 18 28.45 0.05 33.28
CA THR A 18 27.41 -0.21 34.29
C THR A 18 27.88 -1.25 35.31
N MET A 19 28.56 -2.33 34.86
CA MET A 19 29.09 -3.37 35.75
C MET A 19 30.21 -2.90 36.70
N LYS A 20 30.86 -1.75 36.45
CA LYS A 20 31.80 -1.16 37.41
C LYS A 20 31.10 -0.52 38.62
N ASN A 21 29.81 -0.19 38.50
CA ASN A 21 29.00 0.33 39.59
C ASN A 21 28.11 -0.79 40.15
N ALA A 22 28.64 -1.53 41.13
CA ALA A 22 27.97 -2.68 41.72
C ALA A 22 26.59 -2.34 42.32
N ALA A 23 26.41 -1.15 42.89
CA ALA A 23 25.13 -0.71 43.44
C ALA A 23 24.08 -0.51 42.34
N LEU A 24 24.44 0.18 41.25
CA LEU A 24 23.57 0.36 40.08
C LEU A 24 23.27 -0.98 39.39
N ALA A 25 24.28 -1.84 39.22
CA ALA A 25 24.11 -3.15 38.58
C ALA A 25 23.19 -4.08 39.39
N SER A 26 23.29 -4.06 40.72
CA SER A 26 22.36 -4.78 41.62
C SER A 26 20.94 -4.22 41.52
N HIS A 27 20.77 -2.88 41.54
CA HIS A 27 19.44 -2.27 41.45
C HIS A 27 18.76 -2.52 40.09
N LEU A 28 19.51 -2.44 38.99
CA LEU A 28 19.03 -2.79 37.65
C LEU A 28 18.64 -4.27 37.55
N GLN A 29 19.34 -5.18 38.23
CA GLN A 29 18.95 -6.58 38.28
C GLN A 29 17.59 -6.75 38.98
N THR A 30 17.35 -6.08 40.12
CA THR A 30 16.02 -6.07 40.78
C THR A 30 14.92 -5.57 39.84
N ILE A 31 15.17 -4.50 39.07
CA ILE A 31 14.22 -3.97 38.09
C ILE A 31 13.94 -5.00 36.98
N VAL A 32 14.97 -5.65 36.44
CA VAL A 32 14.82 -6.69 35.41
C VAL A 32 14.01 -7.89 35.93
N ASP A 33 14.29 -8.36 37.14
CA ASP A 33 13.60 -9.53 37.69
C ASP A 33 12.13 -9.23 38.05
N LEU A 34 11.82 -7.99 38.50
CA LEU A 34 10.44 -7.49 38.60
C LEU A 34 9.75 -7.37 37.23
N THR A 35 10.46 -6.92 36.20
CA THR A 35 9.93 -6.79 34.83
C THR A 35 9.58 -8.17 34.25
N LYS A 36 10.48 -9.15 34.34
CA LYS A 36 10.24 -10.54 33.91
C LYS A 36 9.03 -11.15 34.61
N LYS A 37 8.90 -10.92 35.92
CA LYS A 37 7.74 -11.38 36.71
C LYS A 37 6.43 -10.77 36.19
N GLN A 38 6.39 -9.46 35.96
CA GLN A 38 5.18 -8.80 35.44
C GLN A 38 4.83 -9.22 34.01
N LEU A 39 5.80 -9.45 33.12
CA LEU A 39 5.55 -9.98 31.77
C LEU A 39 4.88 -11.36 31.84
N HIS A 40 5.36 -12.24 32.72
CA HIS A 40 4.79 -13.56 32.95
C HIS A 40 3.37 -13.50 33.56
N GLU A 41 3.14 -12.61 34.53
CA GLU A 41 1.82 -12.38 35.15
C GLU A 41 0.82 -11.79 34.13
N ALA A 42 1.26 -10.91 33.23
CA ALA A 42 0.44 -10.30 32.17
C ALA A 42 0.27 -11.17 30.91
N ARG A 43 0.97 -12.32 30.81
CA ARG A 43 1.03 -13.20 29.62
C ARG A 43 1.51 -12.48 28.34
N LEU A 44 2.44 -11.54 28.48
CA LEU A 44 3.05 -10.80 27.37
C LEU A 44 4.35 -11.47 26.89
N ASP A 45 4.87 -11.05 25.73
CA ASP A 45 6.12 -11.55 25.17
C ASP A 45 7.30 -11.35 26.16
N PRO A 46 8.12 -12.38 26.45
CA PRO A 46 9.31 -12.24 27.30
C PRO A 46 10.40 -11.32 26.72
N ASN A 47 10.28 -10.87 25.46
CA ASN A 47 11.20 -9.92 24.83
C ASN A 47 10.66 -8.48 24.90
N ILE A 48 11.37 -7.62 25.63
CA ILE A 48 11.07 -6.18 25.67
C ILE A 48 11.64 -5.44 24.46
N SER A 49 10.99 -4.36 24.04
CA SER A 49 11.54 -3.48 23.00
C SER A 49 12.77 -2.71 23.50
N LYS A 50 13.65 -2.30 22.58
CA LYS A 50 14.85 -1.50 22.90
C LYS A 50 14.51 -0.14 23.55
N GLN A 51 13.34 0.42 23.29
CA GLN A 51 12.86 1.63 23.96
C GLN A 51 12.48 1.34 25.42
N GLN A 52 11.70 0.29 25.67
CA GLN A 52 11.36 -0.15 27.04
C GLN A 52 12.63 -0.51 27.84
N GLY A 53 13.58 -1.23 27.26
CA GLY A 53 14.88 -1.52 27.90
C GLY A 53 15.68 -0.25 28.23
N THR A 54 15.61 0.78 27.37
CA THR A 54 16.20 2.10 27.65
C THR A 54 15.49 2.82 28.79
N PHE A 55 14.15 2.76 28.86
CA PHE A 55 13.37 3.37 29.95
C PHE A 55 13.56 2.65 31.29
N LEU A 56 13.62 1.32 31.32
CA LEU A 56 13.94 0.53 32.51
C LEU A 56 15.36 0.82 33.02
N TYR A 57 16.33 1.03 32.12
CA TYR A 57 17.67 1.50 32.47
C TYR A 57 17.67 2.95 33.00
N GLN A 58 16.91 3.86 32.37
CA GLN A 58 16.77 5.23 32.86
C GLN A 58 16.10 5.28 34.25
N LEU A 59 15.08 4.46 34.48
CA LEU A 59 14.43 4.31 35.79
C LEU A 59 15.45 3.91 36.86
N GLY A 60 16.22 2.85 36.61
CA GLY A 60 17.27 2.38 37.54
C GLY A 60 18.45 3.33 37.75
N THR A 61 18.70 4.29 36.83
CA THR A 61 19.74 5.31 37.00
C THR A 61 19.24 6.62 37.63
N ARG A 62 17.93 6.92 37.56
CA ARG A 62 17.35 8.19 38.03
C ARG A 62 16.53 8.09 39.32
N LEU A 63 15.96 6.92 39.63
CA LEU A 63 15.10 6.75 40.81
C LEU A 63 15.92 6.71 42.11
N LYS A 64 15.44 7.39 43.16
CA LYS A 64 16.07 7.34 44.49
C LYS A 64 15.54 6.15 45.29
N SER A 65 16.35 5.66 46.24
CA SER A 65 16.00 4.52 47.13
C SER A 65 14.67 4.69 47.86
N GLN A 66 14.30 5.93 48.20
CA GLN A 66 13.04 6.29 48.86
C GLN A 66 11.78 5.90 48.06
N CYS A 67 11.87 5.77 46.74
CA CYS A 67 10.73 5.48 45.86
C CYS A 67 10.64 3.98 45.46
N GLN A 68 11.48 3.11 46.02
CA GLN A 68 11.59 1.70 45.57
C GLN A 68 10.27 0.92 45.64
N GLN A 69 9.40 1.22 46.61
CA GLN A 69 8.09 0.59 46.77
C GLN A 69 7.13 0.83 45.59
N HIS A 70 7.34 1.87 44.77
CA HIS A 70 6.49 2.19 43.61
C HIS A 70 7.06 1.71 42.26
N ILE A 71 8.25 1.09 42.26
CA ILE A 71 8.89 0.54 41.03
C ILE A 71 7.94 -0.36 40.21
N PRO A 72 7.20 -1.32 40.79
CA PRO A 72 6.33 -2.21 40.01
C PRO A 72 5.23 -1.48 39.23
N LEU A 73 4.77 -0.32 39.71
CA LEU A 73 3.75 0.46 39.02
C LEU A 73 4.32 1.11 37.76
N VAL A 74 5.49 1.75 37.84
CA VAL A 74 6.15 2.37 36.68
C VAL A 74 6.54 1.31 35.65
N ILE A 75 7.04 0.15 36.08
CA ILE A 75 7.35 -0.97 35.18
C ILE A 75 6.09 -1.42 34.42
N ARG A 76 4.95 -1.61 35.09
CA ARG A 76 3.67 -1.96 34.44
C ARG A 76 3.26 -0.95 33.36
N HIS A 77 3.40 0.35 33.61
CA HIS A 77 3.05 1.38 32.61
C HIS A 77 4.09 1.52 31.48
N ILE A 78 5.35 1.08 31.66
CA ILE A 78 6.35 0.93 30.59
C ILE A 78 6.07 -0.33 29.74
N ILE A 79 5.74 -1.46 30.39
CA ILE A 79 5.39 -2.72 29.71
C ILE A 79 4.14 -2.53 28.84
N ASN A 80 3.07 -1.99 29.42
CA ASN A 80 1.79 -1.75 28.72
C ASN A 80 1.88 -0.62 27.67
N GLY A 81 3.00 0.10 27.61
CA GLY A 81 3.19 1.20 26.65
C GLY A 81 2.34 2.44 26.93
N ASN A 82 2.01 2.72 28.20
CA ASN A 82 1.40 3.99 28.60
C ASN A 82 2.47 5.09 28.71
N ILE A 83 3.68 4.73 29.16
CA ILE A 83 4.86 5.60 29.16
C ILE A 83 5.68 5.29 27.89
N ARG A 84 5.74 6.24 26.95
CA ARG A 84 6.36 6.07 25.63
C ARG A 84 7.55 7.01 25.39
N ASN A 85 7.59 8.15 26.07
CA ASN A 85 8.56 9.22 25.85
C ASN A 85 9.31 9.61 27.14
N GLU A 86 10.54 10.15 27.00
CA GLU A 86 11.37 10.59 28.13
C GLU A 86 10.68 11.63 29.06
N PRO A 87 9.88 12.61 28.58
CA PRO A 87 9.16 13.54 29.45
C PRO A 87 8.17 12.84 30.39
N GLN A 88 7.42 11.84 29.89
CA GLN A 88 6.48 11.04 30.69
C GLN A 88 7.22 10.25 31.78
N LEU A 89 8.38 9.66 31.45
CA LEU A 89 9.23 8.97 32.42
C LEU A 89 9.85 9.93 33.45
N SER A 90 10.20 11.16 33.06
CA SER A 90 10.65 12.17 34.01
C SER A 90 9.52 12.52 34.98
N ALA A 91 8.35 12.91 34.46
CA ALA A 91 7.19 13.26 35.28
C ALA A 91 6.79 12.13 36.24
N ALA A 92 6.86 10.86 35.81
CA ALA A 92 6.64 9.71 36.69
C ALA A 92 7.65 9.63 37.86
N ILE A 93 8.93 9.87 37.60
CA ILE A 93 9.97 9.88 38.64
C ILE A 93 9.82 11.12 39.55
N ASP A 94 9.52 12.28 38.97
CA ASP A 94 9.39 13.55 39.68
C ASP A 94 8.10 13.61 40.54
N PHE A 95 7.01 12.95 40.09
CA PHE A 95 5.78 12.72 40.87
C PHE A 95 6.01 11.75 42.02
N LEU A 96 6.69 10.62 41.77
CA LEU A 96 7.03 9.65 42.83
C LEU A 96 8.02 10.18 43.86
N LEU A 97 8.81 11.22 43.53
CA LEU A 97 9.66 11.94 44.48
C LEU A 97 8.88 12.93 45.35
N SER A 98 7.77 13.48 44.86
CA SER A 98 6.93 14.44 45.61
C SER A 98 5.89 13.78 46.50
N HIS A 99 5.37 12.59 46.13
CA HIS A 99 4.29 11.91 46.85
C HIS A 99 4.75 10.70 47.71
N THR A 100 5.93 10.79 48.32
CA THR A 100 6.59 9.67 49.05
C THR A 100 5.92 9.22 50.37
N ILE A 101 4.85 9.89 50.82
CA ILE A 101 4.29 9.75 52.18
C ILE A 101 2.78 9.45 52.20
N SER A 102 2.03 9.73 51.13
CA SER A 102 0.57 9.65 51.09
C SER A 102 0.03 8.40 50.40
N GLY A 103 -1.21 8.01 50.74
CA GLY A 103 -1.97 7.04 49.94
C GLY A 103 -2.08 7.51 48.48
N PHE A 104 -1.90 6.58 47.55
CA PHE A 104 -1.71 6.85 46.13
C PHE A 104 -2.96 6.44 45.33
N ASP A 105 -3.43 7.31 44.45
CA ASP A 105 -4.44 6.98 43.43
C ASP A 105 -3.79 6.89 42.04
N GLU A 106 -4.14 5.84 41.30
CA GLU A 106 -3.58 5.56 39.97
C GLU A 106 -4.05 6.58 38.92
N SER A 107 -5.24 7.17 39.04
CA SER A 107 -5.68 8.24 38.12
C SER A 107 -4.79 9.47 38.25
N THR A 108 -4.59 9.98 39.48
CA THR A 108 -3.74 11.16 39.71
C THR A 108 -2.32 11.00 39.17
N PHE A 109 -1.77 9.79 39.23
CA PHE A 109 -0.48 9.47 38.63
C PHE A 109 -0.53 9.46 37.09
N MET A 110 -1.52 8.82 36.47
CA MET A 110 -1.63 8.78 35.02
C MET A 110 -1.80 10.19 34.42
N ASP A 111 -2.63 11.03 35.03
CA ASP A 111 -2.85 12.42 34.64
C ASP A 111 -1.56 13.25 34.77
N ALA A 112 -0.90 13.19 35.93
CA ALA A 112 0.33 13.95 36.20
C ALA A 112 1.54 13.53 35.33
N CYS A 113 1.54 12.30 34.82
CA CYS A 113 2.60 11.77 33.96
C CYS A 113 2.27 11.82 32.46
N GLY A 114 1.05 12.24 32.10
CA GLY A 114 0.53 12.11 30.73
C GLY A 114 0.52 10.65 30.23
N ALA A 115 0.34 9.68 31.13
CA ALA A 115 0.47 8.26 30.80
C ALA A 115 -0.73 7.81 29.95
N GLY A 116 -0.46 7.29 28.76
CA GLY A 116 -1.50 6.99 27.76
C GLY A 116 -1.85 8.16 26.84
N VAL A 117 -1.33 9.37 27.07
CA VAL A 117 -1.44 10.47 26.10
C VAL A 117 -0.59 10.14 24.86
N ILE A 118 -1.24 10.10 23.70
CA ILE A 118 -0.61 9.85 22.39
C ILE A 118 -0.64 11.15 21.59
N ILE A 119 0.53 11.62 21.15
CA ILE A 119 0.67 12.73 20.21
C ILE A 119 0.98 12.12 18.84
N SER A 120 0.19 12.44 17.81
CA SER A 120 0.40 11.91 16.45
C SER A 120 1.52 12.64 15.70
N SER A 121 1.90 12.14 14.52
CA SER A 121 2.83 12.87 13.64
C SER A 121 2.21 14.20 13.20
N ASP A 122 0.96 14.14 12.75
CA ASP A 122 0.15 15.27 12.28
C ASP A 122 0.10 16.42 13.32
N MET A 123 -0.13 16.12 14.61
CA MET A 123 -0.09 17.12 15.68
C MET A 123 1.30 17.79 15.83
N ILE A 124 2.38 17.05 15.58
CA ILE A 124 3.75 17.60 15.60
C ILE A 124 3.97 18.46 14.35
N GLU A 125 3.53 18.00 13.18
CA GLU A 125 3.67 18.68 11.90
C GLU A 125 2.91 20.02 11.89
N ASP A 126 1.66 20.04 12.39
CA ASP A 126 0.85 21.25 12.56
C ASP A 126 1.50 22.24 13.54
N GLN A 127 1.90 21.77 14.74
CA GLN A 127 2.49 22.65 15.75
C GLN A 127 3.86 23.20 15.32
N VAL A 128 4.66 22.40 14.58
CA VAL A 128 5.91 22.84 13.97
C VAL A 128 5.65 23.84 12.84
N ALA A 129 4.62 23.64 12.02
CA ALA A 129 4.23 24.58 10.97
C ALA A 129 3.77 25.94 11.53
N GLU A 130 2.94 25.95 12.57
CA GLU A 130 2.54 27.17 13.28
C GLU A 130 3.75 27.90 13.86
N THR A 131 4.62 27.17 14.59
CA THR A 131 5.81 27.76 15.22
C THR A 131 6.80 28.29 14.18
N ILE A 132 6.96 27.62 13.04
CA ILE A 132 7.80 28.12 11.94
C ILE A 132 7.17 29.33 11.26
N SER A 133 5.84 29.41 11.16
CA SER A 133 5.14 30.61 10.67
C SER A 133 5.44 31.83 11.54
N LYS A 134 5.35 31.68 12.87
CA LYS A 134 5.71 32.71 13.87
C LYS A 134 7.14 33.25 13.73
N TYR A 135 8.09 32.44 13.27
CA TYR A 135 9.50 32.85 13.08
C TYR A 135 9.91 33.08 11.61
N LYS A 136 8.96 32.99 10.65
CA LYS A 136 9.24 32.96 9.20
C LYS A 136 10.13 34.10 8.70
N ASP A 137 9.83 35.34 9.10
CA ASP A 137 10.60 36.52 8.65
C ASP A 137 12.01 36.59 9.26
N GLN A 138 12.23 35.97 10.42
CA GLN A 138 13.56 35.85 11.02
C GLN A 138 14.34 34.70 10.37
N LEU A 139 13.68 33.56 10.09
CA LEU A 139 14.25 32.42 9.38
C LEU A 139 14.70 32.79 7.97
N LEU A 140 13.92 33.57 7.22
CA LEU A 140 14.30 34.02 5.87
C LEU A 140 15.48 35.00 5.87
N LYS A 141 15.66 35.81 6.94
CA LYS A 141 16.76 36.78 7.07
C LYS A 141 18.05 36.16 7.63
N GLU A 142 17.95 35.34 8.67
CA GLU A 142 19.10 34.74 9.35
C GLU A 142 19.52 33.38 8.77
N ARG A 143 18.67 32.78 7.92
CA ARG A 143 18.83 31.44 7.33
C ARG A 143 19.31 30.41 8.35
N TYR A 144 20.41 29.71 8.07
CA TYR A 144 20.96 28.68 8.96
C TYR A 144 21.79 29.22 10.12
N SER A 145 21.91 30.54 10.26
CA SER A 145 22.53 31.16 11.44
C SER A 145 21.54 31.40 12.59
N PHE A 146 20.23 31.23 12.36
CA PHE A 146 19.15 31.37 13.34
C PHE A 146 19.27 30.35 14.50
N ASN A 147 18.78 30.71 15.69
CA ASN A 147 18.75 29.80 16.85
C ASN A 147 17.50 28.90 16.86
N PHE A 148 17.59 27.77 16.15
CA PHE A 148 16.55 26.74 16.11
C PHE A 148 16.16 26.16 17.48
N GLY A 149 16.99 26.34 18.51
CA GLY A 149 16.64 25.99 19.90
C GLY A 149 15.40 26.73 20.42
N ARG A 150 15.06 27.90 19.86
CA ARG A 150 13.81 28.61 20.16
C ARG A 150 12.59 27.84 19.68
N ILE A 151 12.57 27.44 18.41
CA ILE A 151 11.47 26.65 17.81
C ILE A 151 11.30 25.31 18.57
N LEU A 152 12.41 24.64 18.90
CA LEU A 152 12.38 23.42 19.71
C LEU A 152 11.89 23.62 21.15
N SER A 153 11.97 24.84 21.69
CA SER A 153 11.44 25.19 23.02
C SER A 153 9.95 25.50 22.94
N ASP A 154 9.54 26.33 21.97
CA ASP A 154 8.15 26.71 21.75
C ASP A 154 7.27 25.47 21.46
N VAL A 155 7.66 24.61 20.53
CA VAL A 155 6.90 23.38 20.22
C VAL A 155 6.79 22.45 21.43
N LYS A 156 7.85 22.33 22.25
CA LYS A 156 7.80 21.55 23.50
C LYS A 156 6.94 22.19 24.59
N SER A 157 6.77 23.51 24.59
CA SER A 157 5.89 24.20 25.54
C SER A 157 4.42 24.02 25.19
N ALA A 158 4.08 23.87 23.91
CA ALA A 158 2.73 23.53 23.46
C ALA A 158 2.44 22.02 23.58
N LEU A 159 3.39 21.16 23.18
CA LEU A 159 3.26 19.70 23.20
C LEU A 159 4.13 19.08 24.32
N MET A 160 3.67 19.19 25.56
CA MET A 160 4.42 18.81 26.78
C MET A 160 4.98 17.38 26.77
N TRP A 161 4.23 16.41 26.26
CA TRP A 161 4.56 14.97 26.33
C TRP A 161 5.34 14.44 25.11
N VAL A 162 5.79 15.31 24.21
CA VAL A 162 6.31 14.93 22.88
C VAL A 162 7.73 14.34 22.91
N ASP A 163 8.02 13.40 22.00
CA ASP A 163 9.39 12.98 21.72
C ASP A 163 10.19 14.13 21.09
N GLY A 164 11.17 14.64 21.84
CA GLY A 164 12.08 15.69 21.37
C GLY A 164 12.94 15.29 20.16
N ALA A 165 13.15 14.00 19.90
CA ALA A 165 13.82 13.55 18.67
C ALA A 165 12.89 13.64 17.45
N SER A 166 11.60 13.33 17.61
CA SER A 166 10.56 13.49 16.57
C SER A 166 10.35 14.96 16.22
N VAL A 167 10.13 15.83 17.20
CA VAL A 167 10.04 17.29 16.97
C VAL A 167 11.28 17.81 16.24
N LYS A 168 12.48 17.38 16.65
CA LYS A 168 13.70 17.81 15.98
C LYS A 168 13.76 17.35 14.52
N ARG A 169 13.40 16.10 14.21
CA ARG A 169 13.36 15.60 12.82
C ARG A 169 12.45 16.45 11.95
N GLU A 170 11.26 16.81 12.44
CA GLU A 170 10.32 17.59 11.66
C GLU A 170 10.74 19.06 11.54
N VAL A 171 11.23 19.67 12.61
CA VAL A 171 11.82 21.03 12.55
C VAL A 171 12.97 21.08 11.54
N ASP A 172 13.93 20.14 11.60
CA ASP A 172 15.05 20.06 10.65
C ASP A 172 14.55 19.85 9.19
N LEU A 173 13.49 19.06 8.96
CA LEU A 173 12.87 18.84 7.65
C LEU A 173 12.19 20.10 7.12
N ARG A 174 11.31 20.72 7.92
CA ARG A 174 10.52 21.89 7.54
C ARG A 174 11.39 23.12 7.31
N ILE A 175 12.48 23.28 8.05
CA ILE A 175 13.52 24.29 7.78
C ILE A 175 14.23 24.01 6.45
N MET A 176 14.57 22.76 6.13
CA MET A 176 15.19 22.41 4.84
C MET A 176 14.27 22.76 3.66
N LEU A 177 12.96 22.50 3.79
CA LEU A 177 11.96 22.86 2.78
C LEU A 177 11.80 24.38 2.63
N LEU A 178 11.92 25.15 3.73
CA LEU A 178 11.77 26.62 3.72
C LEU A 178 13.02 27.36 3.21
N LEU A 179 14.23 26.89 3.56
CA LEU A 179 15.49 27.59 3.29
C LEU A 179 16.32 27.01 2.13
N GLY A 180 15.99 25.81 1.65
CA GLY A 180 16.81 25.07 0.70
C GLY A 180 18.12 24.55 1.33
N PRO A 181 19.07 24.05 0.52
CA PRO A 181 20.35 23.56 1.03
C PRO A 181 21.20 24.67 1.67
N LYS A 182 22.06 24.29 2.61
CA LYS A 182 23.08 25.17 3.21
C LYS A 182 24.08 25.65 2.16
N THR A 183 24.23 26.96 2.03
CA THR A 183 25.21 27.61 1.13
C THR A 183 26.59 27.70 1.80
N GLU A 184 27.60 28.15 1.05
CA GLU A 184 28.93 28.41 1.64
C GLU A 184 28.91 29.64 2.58
N GLU A 185 28.00 30.58 2.36
CA GLU A 185 27.76 31.74 3.24
C GLU A 185 27.12 31.32 4.58
N ASP A 186 26.17 30.37 4.55
CA ASP A 186 25.62 29.72 5.75
C ASP A 186 26.75 29.04 6.58
N LEU A 187 27.80 28.54 5.92
CA LEU A 187 28.96 27.91 6.58
C LEU A 187 30.02 28.94 7.07
N LEU A 188 30.18 30.06 6.38
CA LEU A 188 31.06 31.15 6.79
C LEU A 188 30.55 31.88 8.03
N SER A 189 29.25 32.20 8.08
CA SER A 189 28.62 32.79 9.28
C SER A 189 28.69 31.86 10.50
N ALA A 190 28.61 30.55 10.29
CA ALA A 190 28.86 29.54 11.33
C ALA A 190 30.31 29.57 11.85
N LYS A 191 31.32 29.71 10.98
CA LYS A 191 32.73 29.88 11.41
C LYS A 191 32.92 31.13 12.28
N THR A 192 32.28 32.24 11.98
CA THR A 192 32.38 33.47 12.79
C THR A 192 31.81 33.29 14.20
N LYS A 193 30.73 32.50 14.36
CA LYS A 193 30.22 32.08 15.68
C LYS A 193 31.14 31.04 16.35
N TRP A 194 31.71 30.11 15.58
CA TRP A 194 32.62 29.06 16.08
C TRP A 194 33.94 29.63 16.63
N ASN A 195 34.56 30.59 15.95
CA ASN A 195 35.80 31.22 16.41
C ASN A 195 35.60 31.97 17.76
N LYS A 196 34.43 32.58 17.98
CA LYS A 196 34.07 33.17 19.29
C LYS A 196 33.84 32.12 20.39
N ALA A 197 33.52 30.88 20.04
CA ALA A 197 33.39 29.77 20.99
C ALA A 197 34.74 29.06 21.26
N GLN A 198 35.59 28.89 20.24
CA GLN A 198 36.89 28.22 20.37
C GLN A 198 37.87 29.00 21.26
N ASN A 199 37.84 30.34 21.25
CA ASN A 199 38.56 31.18 22.21
C ASN A 199 38.10 30.98 23.68
N LYS A 200 37.07 30.16 23.94
CA LYS A 200 36.64 29.71 25.28
C LYS A 200 36.87 28.21 25.54
N GLN A 201 37.43 27.46 24.59
CA GLN A 201 37.66 26.02 24.71
C GLN A 201 39.10 25.57 24.37
N GLN A 202 39.93 26.42 23.76
CA GLN A 202 41.39 26.19 23.65
C GLN A 202 42.11 26.40 25.00
N GLN A 203 41.81 25.55 26.00
CA GLN A 203 42.64 25.47 27.21
C GLN A 203 42.68 24.08 27.89
N GLN A 204 42.01 23.05 27.36
CA GLN A 204 42.06 21.69 27.92
C GLN A 204 42.22 20.58 26.86
N SER A 205 42.90 19.49 27.25
CA SER A 205 43.12 18.23 26.53
C SER A 205 43.82 18.29 25.16
N ILE A 206 45.16 18.26 25.21
CA ILE A 206 46.08 17.77 24.17
C ILE A 206 46.35 16.26 24.44
N LYS A 207 46.72 15.46 23.39
CA LYS A 207 47.04 14.00 23.39
C LYS A 207 45.80 13.08 23.51
N THR A 208 45.68 11.89 22.89
CA THR A 208 46.55 11.03 21.99
C THR A 208 45.59 10.10 21.20
N GLN A 209 45.69 9.83 19.89
CA GLN A 209 46.56 8.86 19.16
C GLN A 209 46.71 7.46 19.82
N ASN A 210 46.77 6.30 19.15
CA ASN A 210 46.53 5.89 17.74
C ASN A 210 46.42 4.33 17.65
N GLY A 211 45.81 3.78 16.59
CA GLY A 211 45.92 2.35 16.17
C GLY A 211 45.06 1.31 16.93
N ASP A 212 44.87 0.06 16.45
CA ASP A 212 45.14 -0.43 15.09
C ASP A 212 44.30 -1.67 14.67
N ILE A 213 44.27 -1.86 13.35
CA ILE A 213 43.56 -2.71 12.37
C ILE A 213 43.48 -4.27 12.55
N ASN A 214 42.45 -4.89 11.89
CA ASN A 214 42.27 -6.34 11.52
C ASN A 214 41.91 -7.34 12.66
N LYS A 215 41.20 -8.48 12.48
CA LYS A 215 40.62 -9.32 11.37
C LYS A 215 39.42 -10.16 11.96
N LYS A 216 38.63 -11.07 11.33
CA LYS A 216 38.60 -11.77 10.01
C LYS A 216 37.12 -11.97 9.52
N LEU A 217 36.66 -13.19 9.17
CA LEU A 217 35.30 -13.55 8.67
C LEU A 217 34.87 -14.98 9.10
N LYS A 218 33.54 -15.23 9.17
CA LYS A 218 32.72 -16.46 8.93
C LYS A 218 31.56 -16.57 9.96
N SER A 219 30.38 -17.13 9.66
CA SER A 219 29.79 -17.63 8.40
C SER A 219 28.25 -17.57 8.45
N SER A 220 27.58 -17.96 7.36
CA SER A 220 26.13 -18.07 7.17
C SER A 220 25.40 -18.99 8.16
N ASP A 221 24.09 -18.79 8.28
CA ASP A 221 23.10 -19.80 7.90
C ASP A 221 21.80 -19.13 7.42
N GLU A 222 21.03 -19.83 6.57
CA GLU A 222 19.74 -19.38 6.03
C GLU A 222 18.59 -20.19 6.65
N THR A 223 17.53 -19.53 7.11
CA THR A 223 16.25 -20.17 7.43
C THR A 223 15.10 -19.46 6.72
N THR A 224 14.34 -20.22 5.94
CA THR A 224 13.12 -19.75 5.26
C THR A 224 11.92 -19.90 6.18
N GLU A 225 11.42 -18.78 6.71
CA GLU A 225 10.13 -18.74 7.42
C GLU A 225 9.01 -18.22 6.50
N ILE A 226 7.78 -18.66 6.81
CA ILE A 226 6.60 -18.43 5.97
C ILE A 226 6.02 -17.05 6.29
N ASP A 227 5.93 -16.19 5.27
CA ASP A 227 5.91 -14.73 5.43
C ASP A 227 4.49 -14.14 5.40
N GLU A 228 3.64 -14.61 6.32
CA GLU A 228 2.35 -13.97 6.57
C GLU A 228 2.55 -12.72 7.46
N ALA A 229 2.28 -11.55 6.88
CA ALA A 229 2.29 -10.27 7.57
C ALA A 229 0.93 -9.56 7.38
N PRO A 230 0.28 -9.08 8.45
CA PRO A 230 -1.06 -8.49 8.37
C PRO A 230 -1.11 -7.15 7.63
N THR A 231 0.03 -6.48 7.40
CA THR A 231 0.10 -5.22 6.68
C THR A 231 1.27 -5.15 5.70
N ILE A 232 1.11 -4.38 4.63
CA ILE A 232 2.15 -4.13 3.63
C ILE A 232 3.39 -3.45 4.23
N GLU A 233 3.24 -2.58 5.22
CA GLU A 233 4.38 -1.91 5.87
C GLU A 233 5.22 -2.88 6.70
N GLU A 234 4.58 -3.84 7.37
CA GLU A 234 5.29 -4.87 8.13
C GLU A 234 6.01 -5.85 7.21
N LEU A 235 5.35 -6.31 6.14
CA LEU A 235 5.98 -7.13 5.10
C LEU A 235 7.25 -6.47 4.55
N MET A 236 7.20 -5.16 4.28
CA MET A 236 8.34 -4.39 3.79
C MET A 236 9.48 -4.28 4.82
N ARG A 237 9.16 -4.06 6.11
CA ARG A 237 10.17 -4.01 7.18
C ARG A 237 10.84 -5.36 7.43
N ARG A 238 10.14 -6.48 7.19
CA ARG A 238 10.70 -7.83 7.29
C ARG A 238 11.64 -8.18 6.12
N LYS A 239 11.47 -7.59 4.93
CA LYS A 239 12.33 -7.88 3.76
C LYS A 239 13.69 -7.17 3.83
N VAL A 240 14.75 -7.98 3.85
CA VAL A 240 16.15 -7.52 3.85
C VAL A 240 16.60 -7.12 2.44
N PHE A 241 16.28 -5.88 2.05
CA PHE A 241 16.94 -5.20 0.94
C PHE A 241 18.19 -4.42 1.40
N HIS A 242 18.97 -3.91 0.45
CA HIS A 242 20.19 -3.15 0.74
C HIS A 242 19.90 -1.79 1.39
N LYS A 243 20.86 -1.31 2.20
CA LYS A 243 20.78 0.04 2.77
C LYS A 243 21.19 1.09 1.73
N VAL A 244 20.65 2.29 1.86
CA VAL A 244 20.92 3.42 0.96
C VAL A 244 22.42 3.75 0.97
N GLY A 245 23.04 3.74 -0.23
CA GLY A 245 24.49 3.91 -0.40
C GLY A 245 25.32 2.62 -0.28
N GLU A 246 24.71 1.49 0.07
CA GLU A 246 25.36 0.17 0.11
C GLU A 246 25.13 -0.64 -1.18
N ASN A 247 24.81 0.03 -2.30
CA ASN A 247 24.51 -0.59 -3.61
C ASN A 247 25.58 -1.61 -4.04
N TYR A 248 26.85 -1.33 -3.74
CA TYR A 248 28.01 -2.18 -4.03
C TYR A 248 28.02 -3.54 -3.31
N LYS A 249 27.13 -3.77 -2.34
CA LYS A 249 26.93 -5.07 -1.69
C LYS A 249 25.88 -5.94 -2.38
N THR A 250 25.19 -5.42 -3.40
CA THR A 250 24.11 -6.14 -4.08
C THR A 250 24.62 -6.99 -5.22
N ASP A 251 23.91 -8.08 -5.48
CA ASP A 251 24.34 -9.10 -6.43
C ASP A 251 24.35 -8.57 -7.88
N GLY A 252 25.37 -8.98 -8.63
CA GLY A 252 25.68 -8.48 -9.98
C GLY A 252 26.13 -7.01 -10.06
N TYR A 253 26.24 -6.26 -8.96
CA TYR A 253 26.56 -4.83 -9.00
C TYR A 253 28.05 -4.56 -9.31
N ILE A 254 28.31 -3.79 -10.36
CA ILE A 254 29.67 -3.51 -10.85
C ILE A 254 30.25 -2.28 -10.11
N VAL A 255 31.43 -2.45 -9.50
CA VAL A 255 32.16 -1.36 -8.84
C VAL A 255 33.23 -0.79 -9.78
N THR A 256 32.98 0.42 -10.28
CA THR A 256 33.94 1.21 -11.07
C THR A 256 34.79 2.11 -10.17
N PRO A 257 35.91 2.69 -10.66
CA PRO A 257 36.72 3.62 -9.88
C PRO A 257 35.96 4.83 -9.31
N LYS A 258 34.88 5.27 -9.98
CA LYS A 258 34.02 6.39 -9.54
C LYS A 258 32.87 5.98 -8.63
N THR A 259 32.53 4.70 -8.55
CA THR A 259 31.34 4.20 -7.84
C THR A 259 31.26 4.70 -6.40
N MET A 260 32.37 4.71 -5.65
CA MET A 260 32.37 5.20 -4.25
C MET A 260 32.15 6.72 -4.13
N GLU A 261 32.60 7.50 -5.12
CA GLU A 261 32.32 8.93 -5.15
C GLU A 261 30.86 9.20 -5.52
N LEU A 262 30.36 8.54 -6.56
CA LEU A 262 28.97 8.65 -7.01
C LEU A 262 27.98 8.23 -5.91
N LEU A 263 28.28 7.17 -5.15
CA LEU A 263 27.47 6.77 -3.98
C LEU A 263 27.49 7.82 -2.86
N LYS A 264 28.63 8.48 -2.63
CA LYS A 264 28.73 9.58 -1.65
C LYS A 264 27.95 10.82 -2.08
N GLN A 265 27.96 11.15 -3.37
CA GLN A 265 27.14 12.22 -3.95
C GLN A 265 25.65 11.88 -3.84
N HIS A 266 25.27 10.65 -4.21
CA HIS A 266 23.90 10.13 -4.13
C HIS A 266 23.33 10.13 -2.69
N VAL A 267 24.06 9.59 -1.71
CA VAL A 267 23.63 9.58 -0.30
C VAL A 267 23.39 11.00 0.23
N LYS A 268 24.19 11.99 -0.22
CA LYS A 268 23.97 13.40 0.07
C LYS A 268 22.72 13.96 -0.63
N ALA A 269 22.44 13.55 -1.87
CA ALA A 269 21.25 13.98 -2.62
C ALA A 269 19.94 13.47 -2.01
N VAL A 270 19.91 12.21 -1.53
CA VAL A 270 18.71 11.61 -0.91
C VAL A 270 18.67 11.73 0.62
N ASN A 271 19.63 12.43 1.24
CA ASN A 271 19.81 12.52 2.70
C ASN A 271 19.80 11.14 3.42
N GLY A 272 20.30 10.10 2.76
CA GLY A 272 20.27 8.71 3.24
C GLY A 272 18.89 8.04 3.30
N LYS A 273 17.82 8.68 2.80
CA LYS A 273 16.46 8.12 2.75
C LYS A 273 16.28 7.16 1.56
N VAL A 274 15.34 6.23 1.70
CA VAL A 274 14.89 5.36 0.60
C VAL A 274 14.17 6.20 -0.45
N VAL A 275 14.50 5.97 -1.72
CA VAL A 275 13.79 6.53 -2.88
C VAL A 275 13.37 5.41 -3.82
N THR A 276 12.08 5.36 -4.17
CA THR A 276 11.46 4.44 -5.14
C THR A 276 10.71 5.23 -6.21
N ARG A 277 10.21 4.54 -7.25
CA ARG A 277 9.24 5.10 -8.19
C ARG A 277 8.30 4.04 -8.75
N PHE A 278 7.02 4.38 -8.86
CA PHE A 278 6.06 3.65 -9.68
C PHE A 278 5.95 4.35 -11.03
N PRO A 279 6.34 3.71 -12.15
CA PRO A 279 6.35 4.38 -13.44
C PRO A 279 5.36 3.76 -14.45
N PRO A 280 4.07 4.15 -14.41
CA PRO A 280 3.06 3.63 -15.34
C PRO A 280 3.08 4.34 -16.70
N GLU A 281 2.70 3.62 -17.77
CA GLU A 281 2.35 4.26 -19.05
C GLU A 281 1.04 5.07 -18.88
N PRO A 282 1.01 6.38 -19.18
CA PRO A 282 -0.22 7.21 -19.16
C PRO A 282 -1.27 6.77 -20.20
N ASN A 283 -0.95 5.80 -21.05
CA ASN A 283 -1.84 5.22 -22.04
C ASN A 283 -2.64 4.00 -21.51
N GLY A 284 -2.41 3.56 -20.28
CA GLY A 284 -2.98 2.32 -19.72
C GLY A 284 -4.11 2.53 -18.71
N VAL A 285 -5.05 1.58 -18.65
CA VAL A 285 -5.94 1.40 -17.49
C VAL A 285 -5.24 0.47 -16.50
N LEU A 286 -5.11 0.90 -15.24
CA LEU A 286 -4.50 0.08 -14.20
C LEU A 286 -5.39 -1.13 -13.85
N HIS A 287 -4.76 -2.26 -13.51
CA HIS A 287 -5.41 -3.53 -13.18
C HIS A 287 -4.86 -4.11 -11.88
N ILE A 288 -5.47 -5.17 -11.32
CA ILE A 288 -5.07 -5.76 -10.02
C ILE A 288 -3.55 -6.02 -9.88
N GLY A 289 -2.88 -6.53 -10.92
CA GLY A 289 -1.41 -6.65 -10.94
C GLY A 289 -0.61 -5.34 -10.76
N HIS A 290 -1.17 -4.19 -11.14
CA HIS A 290 -0.59 -2.87 -10.87
C HIS A 290 -0.76 -2.44 -9.41
N ALA A 291 -1.81 -2.86 -8.70
CA ALA A 291 -1.91 -2.59 -7.26
C ALA A 291 -0.77 -3.25 -6.50
N LYS A 292 -0.30 -4.44 -6.92
CA LYS A 292 0.95 -5.04 -6.39
C LYS A 292 2.16 -4.15 -6.66
N ALA A 293 2.28 -3.55 -7.85
CA ALA A 293 3.36 -2.62 -8.17
C ALA A 293 3.33 -1.32 -7.36
N ILE A 294 2.13 -0.79 -7.08
CA ILE A 294 1.90 0.39 -6.23
C ILE A 294 2.25 0.07 -4.78
N ASN A 295 1.64 -0.97 -4.20
CA ASN A 295 1.94 -1.42 -2.83
C ASN A 295 3.43 -1.73 -2.62
N ILE A 296 4.11 -2.29 -3.62
CA ILE A 296 5.55 -2.53 -3.55
C ILE A 296 6.34 -1.21 -3.54
N ASN A 297 6.14 -0.30 -4.51
CA ASN A 297 6.97 0.90 -4.60
C ASN A 297 6.65 1.95 -3.52
N PHE A 298 5.38 2.23 -3.27
CA PHE A 298 4.97 3.20 -2.25
C PHE A 298 5.04 2.63 -0.84
N GLY A 299 4.62 1.38 -0.64
CA GLY A 299 4.69 0.70 0.66
C GLY A 299 6.12 0.56 1.17
N TYR A 300 7.08 0.21 0.31
CA TYR A 300 8.50 0.15 0.71
C TYR A 300 9.05 1.53 1.11
N ALA A 301 8.73 2.58 0.36
CA ALA A 301 9.13 3.94 0.72
C ALA A 301 8.51 4.37 2.07
N LYS A 302 7.21 4.15 2.27
CA LYS A 302 6.49 4.49 3.50
C LYS A 302 7.05 3.75 4.71
N ALA A 303 7.23 2.43 4.59
CA ALA A 303 7.74 1.55 5.65
C ALA A 303 9.12 1.97 6.21
N HIS A 304 9.95 2.61 5.38
CA HIS A 304 11.29 3.09 5.70
C HIS A 304 11.44 4.62 5.81
N GLY A 305 10.34 5.40 5.85
CA GLY A 305 10.39 6.87 5.99
C GLY A 305 11.02 7.61 4.80
N GLY A 306 10.99 6.97 3.63
CA GLY A 306 11.52 7.43 2.36
C GLY A 306 10.53 8.21 1.51
N SER A 307 10.63 8.10 0.18
CA SER A 307 9.77 8.80 -0.78
C SER A 307 9.60 8.00 -2.08
N CYS A 308 8.42 8.07 -2.68
CA CYS A 308 8.10 7.41 -3.96
C CYS A 308 7.70 8.46 -5.00
N TYR A 309 8.31 8.39 -6.19
CA TYR A 309 7.92 9.17 -7.36
C TYR A 309 6.79 8.46 -8.13
N LEU A 310 5.83 9.24 -8.66
CA LEU A 310 4.93 8.79 -9.71
C LEU A 310 5.46 9.33 -11.04
N ARG A 311 6.18 8.50 -11.80
CA ARG A 311 6.83 8.90 -13.06
C ARG A 311 6.09 8.38 -14.27
N PHE A 312 5.28 9.21 -14.92
CA PHE A 312 4.57 8.79 -16.12
C PHE A 312 5.54 8.49 -17.26
N ASP A 313 5.40 7.31 -17.86
CA ASP A 313 6.23 6.89 -19.00
C ASP A 313 5.62 7.34 -20.34
N ASP A 314 5.79 8.63 -20.62
CA ASP A 314 5.45 9.29 -21.88
C ASP A 314 6.60 9.21 -22.92
N THR A 315 7.46 8.19 -22.87
CA THR A 315 8.51 7.98 -23.90
C THR A 315 7.95 7.82 -25.32
N ASN A 316 6.68 7.47 -25.44
CA ASN A 316 6.00 7.18 -26.69
C ASN A 316 5.01 8.30 -27.03
N PRO A 317 5.21 9.09 -28.11
CA PRO A 317 4.36 10.23 -28.49
C PRO A 317 3.01 9.79 -29.12
N GLU A 318 2.40 8.72 -28.62
CA GLU A 318 1.03 8.36 -28.99
C GLU A 318 0.03 9.29 -28.30
N LYS A 319 -1.24 9.27 -28.77
CA LYS A 319 -2.28 10.16 -28.23
C LYS A 319 -2.72 9.71 -26.83
N GLU A 320 -2.00 10.20 -25.84
CA GLU A 320 -2.39 10.20 -24.44
C GLU A 320 -3.72 10.94 -24.25
N GLU A 321 -4.60 10.37 -23.42
CA GLU A 321 -5.84 11.00 -23.02
C GLU A 321 -5.75 11.36 -21.54
N GLU A 322 -5.94 12.64 -21.19
CA GLU A 322 -5.79 13.19 -19.83
C GLU A 322 -6.58 12.40 -18.76
N LYS A 323 -7.73 11.81 -19.16
CA LYS A 323 -8.55 10.90 -18.35
C LYS A 323 -7.79 9.71 -17.74
N PHE A 324 -6.71 9.24 -18.39
CA PHE A 324 -5.89 8.15 -17.88
C PHE A 324 -4.85 8.65 -16.87
N PHE A 325 -4.29 9.85 -17.08
CA PHE A 325 -3.41 10.51 -16.10
C PHE A 325 -4.15 10.75 -14.78
N THR A 326 -5.36 11.32 -14.85
CA THR A 326 -6.21 11.54 -13.66
C THR A 326 -6.60 10.21 -13.02
N ALA A 327 -7.11 9.23 -13.79
CA ALA A 327 -7.46 7.92 -13.24
C ALA A 327 -6.29 7.16 -12.59
N ILE A 328 -5.07 7.28 -13.13
CA ILE A 328 -3.86 6.70 -12.51
C ILE A 328 -3.57 7.40 -11.18
N ASN A 329 -3.60 8.72 -11.14
CA ASN A 329 -3.37 9.50 -9.92
C ASN A 329 -4.44 9.22 -8.84
N ASP A 330 -5.71 9.18 -9.23
CA ASP A 330 -6.84 8.93 -8.34
C ASP A 330 -6.79 7.51 -7.74
N ILE A 331 -6.32 6.53 -8.51
CA ILE A 331 -6.13 5.15 -8.02
C ILE A 331 -4.93 5.03 -7.08
N VAL A 332 -3.85 5.79 -7.28
CA VAL A 332 -2.72 5.85 -6.32
C VAL A 332 -3.18 6.43 -4.98
N HIS A 333 -3.93 7.56 -5.00
CA HIS A 333 -4.49 8.17 -3.80
C HIS A 333 -5.55 7.29 -3.13
N TRP A 334 -6.43 6.65 -3.91
CA TRP A 334 -7.43 5.72 -3.41
C TRP A 334 -6.82 4.51 -2.70
N LEU A 335 -5.66 3.99 -3.16
CA LEU A 335 -4.92 2.92 -2.48
C LEU A 335 -4.18 3.38 -1.20
N GLY A 336 -4.38 4.63 -0.75
CA GLY A 336 -3.80 5.15 0.49
C GLY A 336 -2.36 5.66 0.36
N TYR A 337 -1.94 6.02 -0.85
CA TYR A 337 -0.58 6.48 -1.15
C TYR A 337 -0.55 7.86 -1.80
N THR A 338 0.38 8.72 -1.39
CA THR A 338 0.62 10.04 -1.99
C THR A 338 2.00 10.06 -2.65
N PRO A 339 2.15 10.49 -3.92
CA PRO A 339 3.45 10.65 -4.55
C PRO A 339 4.20 11.86 -4.00
N ALA A 340 5.48 11.66 -3.65
CA ALA A 340 6.34 12.74 -3.16
C ALA A 340 6.65 13.78 -4.26
N LYS A 341 6.63 13.33 -5.53
CA LYS A 341 6.62 14.17 -6.72
C LYS A 341 6.01 13.40 -7.88
N ILE A 342 5.31 14.12 -8.77
CA ILE A 342 4.91 13.62 -10.10
C ILE A 342 5.94 14.11 -11.12
N THR A 343 6.46 13.20 -11.95
CA THR A 343 7.47 13.45 -12.99
C THR A 343 7.08 12.73 -14.29
N HIS A 344 7.73 13.07 -15.40
CA HIS A 344 7.51 12.46 -16.71
C HIS A 344 8.84 12.04 -17.33
N SER A 345 8.85 10.97 -18.11
CA SER A 345 10.02 10.59 -18.92
C SER A 345 10.45 11.73 -19.87
N SER A 346 9.50 12.49 -20.41
CA SER A 346 9.75 13.62 -21.31
C SER A 346 10.43 14.83 -20.67
N ASP A 347 10.30 15.00 -19.35
CA ASP A 347 11.00 16.05 -18.59
C ASP A 347 12.53 15.88 -18.70
N TYR A 348 13.00 14.68 -19.07
CA TYR A 348 14.41 14.30 -19.13
C TYR A 348 14.97 14.18 -20.55
N PHE A 349 14.19 14.38 -21.63
CA PHE A 349 14.65 14.17 -23.02
C PHE A 349 15.91 14.99 -23.38
N ASP A 350 16.04 16.24 -22.92
CA ASP A 350 17.25 17.04 -23.16
C ASP A 350 18.52 16.46 -22.51
N GLN A 351 18.38 15.70 -21.41
CA GLN A 351 19.50 15.06 -20.73
C GLN A 351 19.79 13.67 -21.32
N LEU A 352 18.76 12.91 -21.64
CA LEU A 352 18.85 11.63 -22.35
C LEU A 352 19.52 11.82 -23.73
N TYR A 353 19.27 12.93 -24.43
CA TYR A 353 19.92 13.23 -25.71
C TYR A 353 21.42 13.55 -25.54
N LYS A 354 21.79 14.32 -24.50
CA LYS A 354 23.20 14.60 -24.16
C LYS A 354 23.95 13.31 -23.83
N TRP A 355 23.35 12.40 -23.07
CA TRP A 355 23.96 11.11 -22.74
C TRP A 355 24.08 10.19 -23.96
N ALA A 356 23.15 10.23 -24.92
CA ALA A 356 23.29 9.53 -26.19
C ALA A 356 24.52 10.02 -26.98
N ILE A 357 24.75 11.34 -27.03
CA ILE A 357 25.96 11.93 -27.62
C ILE A 357 27.24 11.46 -26.89
N VAL A 358 27.22 11.35 -25.55
CA VAL A 358 28.38 10.83 -24.78
C VAL A 358 28.66 9.36 -25.11
N LEU A 359 27.64 8.52 -25.26
CA LEU A 359 27.81 7.12 -25.65
C LEU A 359 28.39 6.98 -27.06
N ILE A 360 27.93 7.80 -28.03
CA ILE A 360 28.52 7.82 -29.37
C ILE A 360 29.99 8.25 -29.30
N LYS A 361 30.31 9.32 -28.55
CA LYS A 361 31.69 9.80 -28.36
C LYS A 361 32.62 8.77 -27.69
N LYS A 362 32.09 7.88 -26.85
CA LYS A 362 32.83 6.75 -26.25
C LYS A 362 32.92 5.52 -27.18
N ASN A 363 32.39 5.56 -28.41
CA ASN A 363 32.23 4.39 -29.30
C ASN A 363 31.39 3.26 -28.65
N LEU A 364 30.41 3.64 -27.82
CA LEU A 364 29.46 2.75 -27.14
C LEU A 364 28.03 2.85 -27.70
N ALA A 365 27.81 3.66 -28.73
CA ALA A 365 26.58 3.71 -29.51
C ALA A 365 26.87 4.15 -30.96
N TYR A 366 26.06 3.69 -31.92
CA TYR A 366 26.19 4.00 -33.35
C TYR A 366 24.81 4.15 -34.00
N VAL A 367 24.74 4.87 -35.12
CA VAL A 367 23.52 4.96 -35.94
C VAL A 367 23.44 3.76 -36.89
N CYS A 368 22.26 3.17 -37.04
CA CYS A 368 22.00 1.95 -37.80
C CYS A 368 20.83 2.16 -38.78
N HIS A 369 20.95 1.63 -40.00
CA HIS A 369 19.93 1.71 -41.06
C HIS A 369 19.33 0.34 -41.42
N GLN A 370 19.51 -0.69 -40.58
CA GLN A 370 18.83 -1.97 -40.79
C GLN A 370 17.33 -1.79 -40.64
N SER A 371 16.54 -2.43 -41.50
CA SER A 371 15.09 -2.45 -41.36
C SER A 371 14.66 -3.15 -40.07
N VAL A 372 13.41 -2.92 -39.65
CA VAL A 372 12.86 -3.56 -38.45
C VAL A 372 12.83 -5.09 -38.57
N ASP A 373 12.70 -5.62 -39.79
CA ASP A 373 12.60 -7.06 -40.04
C ASP A 373 13.98 -7.72 -40.27
N GLU A 374 14.99 -6.99 -40.78
CA GLU A 374 16.40 -7.40 -40.66
C GLU A 374 16.86 -7.50 -39.19
N MET A 375 16.26 -6.71 -38.30
CA MET A 375 16.49 -6.79 -36.85
C MET A 375 15.63 -7.86 -36.15
N ARG A 376 14.83 -8.65 -36.88
CA ARG A 376 13.94 -9.70 -36.35
C ARG A 376 14.23 -11.06 -36.98
N GLY A 377 15.22 -11.76 -36.45
CA GLY A 377 15.51 -13.14 -36.84
C GLY A 377 16.20 -13.93 -35.74
N PHE A 378 16.21 -15.26 -35.88
CA PHE A 378 16.99 -16.16 -35.02
C PHE A 378 18.50 -16.12 -35.35
N ASP A 379 18.85 -15.68 -36.55
CA ASP A 379 20.22 -15.53 -37.04
C ASP A 379 20.72 -14.10 -36.75
N VAL A 380 21.36 -13.91 -35.59
CA VAL A 380 21.71 -12.59 -35.04
C VAL A 380 22.93 -12.01 -35.76
N LYS A 381 22.71 -11.45 -36.95
CA LYS A 381 23.77 -10.78 -37.73
C LYS A 381 24.15 -9.43 -37.14
N ALA A 382 25.46 -9.19 -37.04
CA ALA A 382 26.00 -7.88 -36.66
C ALA A 382 25.58 -6.81 -37.69
N SER A 383 25.33 -5.59 -37.23
CA SER A 383 24.94 -4.51 -38.14
C SER A 383 26.10 -4.11 -39.07
N PRO A 384 25.88 -3.94 -40.39
CA PRO A 384 26.91 -3.42 -41.30
C PRO A 384 27.48 -2.06 -40.86
N TRP A 385 26.69 -1.30 -40.10
CA TRP A 385 27.04 0.04 -39.61
C TRP A 385 27.64 0.06 -38.20
N ARG A 386 27.87 -1.11 -37.58
CA ARG A 386 28.34 -1.24 -36.18
C ARG A 386 29.68 -0.57 -35.91
N ASP A 387 30.57 -0.60 -36.89
CA ASP A 387 31.95 -0.10 -36.78
C ASP A 387 32.20 1.14 -37.63
N ARG A 388 31.13 1.87 -37.99
CA ARG A 388 31.21 3.19 -38.65
C ARG A 388 31.85 4.23 -37.72
N PRO A 389 32.60 5.23 -38.24
CA PRO A 389 33.22 6.27 -37.43
C PRO A 389 32.30 7.00 -36.45
N VAL A 390 32.87 7.42 -35.32
CA VAL A 390 32.19 8.20 -34.27
C VAL A 390 31.61 9.51 -34.82
N GLU A 391 32.37 10.22 -35.65
CA GLU A 391 31.95 11.48 -36.26
C GLU A 391 30.77 11.30 -37.24
N GLU A 392 30.78 10.21 -38.01
CA GLU A 392 29.66 9.84 -38.88
C GLU A 392 28.38 9.58 -38.07
N SER A 393 28.49 8.79 -36.98
CA SER A 393 27.37 8.53 -36.07
C SER A 393 26.85 9.80 -35.38
N LEU A 394 27.72 10.75 -35.02
CA LEU A 394 27.29 12.05 -34.45
C LEU A 394 26.53 12.89 -35.47
N ASN A 395 27.07 13.02 -36.69
CA ASN A 395 26.44 13.78 -37.77
C ASN A 395 25.09 13.17 -38.18
N LEU A 396 25.00 11.85 -38.25
CA LEU A 396 23.76 11.14 -38.54
C LEU A 396 22.74 11.26 -37.41
N PHE A 397 23.14 11.19 -36.14
CA PHE A 397 22.20 11.30 -35.01
C PHE A 397 21.60 12.71 -34.87
N GLU A 398 22.39 13.76 -35.10
CA GLU A 398 21.87 15.14 -35.20
C GLU A 398 21.03 15.33 -36.48
N ALA A 399 21.31 14.62 -37.58
CA ALA A 399 20.45 14.61 -38.76
C ALA A 399 19.09 13.91 -38.51
N MET A 400 19.06 12.81 -37.74
CA MET A 400 17.82 12.18 -37.27
C MET A 400 17.01 13.16 -36.40
N ARG A 401 17.67 13.87 -35.47
CA ARG A 401 17.03 14.90 -34.63
C ARG A 401 16.48 16.10 -35.42
N ARG A 402 17.03 16.38 -36.60
CA ARG A 402 16.57 17.43 -37.53
C ARG A 402 15.53 16.95 -38.54
N GLY A 403 15.01 15.73 -38.40
CA GLY A 403 13.97 15.19 -39.28
C GLY A 403 14.42 14.89 -40.71
N LYS A 404 15.69 14.52 -40.92
CA LYS A 404 16.25 14.19 -42.25
C LYS A 404 16.04 12.73 -42.70
N PHE A 405 15.25 11.96 -41.97
CA PHE A 405 15.13 10.51 -42.12
C PHE A 405 13.69 10.06 -41.83
N ASP A 406 13.11 9.21 -42.67
CA ASP A 406 11.76 8.68 -42.46
C ASP A 406 11.68 7.73 -41.25
N GLU A 407 10.47 7.49 -40.73
CA GLU A 407 10.27 6.58 -39.59
C GLU A 407 10.85 5.19 -39.90
N GLY A 408 11.70 4.68 -39.00
CA GLY A 408 12.37 3.39 -39.14
C GLY A 408 13.60 3.35 -40.07
N SER A 409 13.84 4.37 -40.90
CA SER A 409 15.00 4.43 -41.82
C SER A 409 16.36 4.64 -41.12
N ALA A 410 16.33 5.09 -39.86
CA ALA A 410 17.50 5.16 -38.99
C ALA A 410 17.11 4.94 -37.52
N THR A 411 18.00 4.30 -36.77
CA THR A 411 17.90 4.09 -35.32
C THR A 411 19.25 4.33 -34.64
N LEU A 412 19.26 4.76 -33.38
CA LEU A 412 20.49 4.70 -32.57
C LEU A 412 20.52 3.38 -31.81
N ARG A 413 21.63 2.64 -31.87
CA ARG A 413 21.83 1.38 -31.17
C ARG A 413 23.01 1.48 -30.20
N LEU A 414 22.89 0.86 -29.03
CA LEU A 414 23.98 0.69 -28.08
C LEU A 414 24.94 -0.38 -28.63
N LYS A 415 26.25 -0.21 -28.49
CA LYS A 415 27.27 -1.12 -29.02
C LYS A 415 27.64 -2.17 -27.97
N THR A 416 26.77 -3.15 -27.77
CA THR A 416 26.90 -4.17 -26.72
C THR A 416 26.13 -5.44 -27.05
N VAL A 417 26.54 -6.58 -26.49
CA VAL A 417 25.84 -7.86 -26.61
C VAL A 417 25.20 -8.17 -25.27
N LEU A 418 23.89 -8.40 -25.23
CA LEU A 418 23.20 -8.79 -24.00
C LEU A 418 23.42 -10.28 -23.70
N GLU A 419 23.29 -10.66 -22.44
CA GLU A 419 23.40 -12.07 -21.98
C GLU A 419 22.36 -12.99 -22.67
N GLU A 420 21.26 -12.42 -23.16
CA GLU A 420 20.24 -13.05 -24.01
C GLU A 420 20.76 -13.42 -25.43
N GLY A 421 22.01 -13.11 -25.78
CA GLY A 421 22.56 -13.19 -27.15
C GLY A 421 22.12 -12.05 -28.07
N LYS A 422 21.15 -11.23 -27.63
CA LYS A 422 20.59 -10.10 -28.36
C LYS A 422 21.64 -8.98 -28.57
N MET A 423 22.07 -8.79 -29.81
CA MET A 423 23.07 -7.77 -30.16
C MET A 423 22.48 -6.37 -30.35
N ASP A 424 23.20 -5.40 -29.81
CA ASP A 424 23.06 -3.96 -29.99
C ASP A 424 21.62 -3.43 -29.83
N PRO A 425 21.09 -3.34 -28.59
CA PRO A 425 19.73 -2.86 -28.35
C PRO A 425 19.52 -1.40 -28.81
N VAL A 426 18.34 -1.12 -29.36
CA VAL A 426 17.95 0.22 -29.86
C VAL A 426 17.74 1.18 -28.69
N ALA A 427 18.45 2.32 -28.72
CA ALA A 427 18.32 3.43 -27.77
C ALA A 427 17.35 4.52 -28.24
N TYR A 428 17.31 4.85 -29.55
CA TYR A 428 16.40 5.85 -30.12
C TYR A 428 15.75 5.39 -31.41
N ARG A 429 14.50 5.85 -31.63
CA ARG A 429 13.72 5.68 -32.86
C ARG A 429 13.21 7.03 -33.36
N ILE A 430 13.02 7.16 -34.66
CA ILE A 430 12.33 8.31 -35.27
C ILE A 430 10.81 8.10 -35.15
N LYS A 431 10.08 9.16 -34.77
CA LYS A 431 8.62 9.29 -34.90
C LYS A 431 8.28 10.76 -35.17
N TYR A 432 7.34 11.03 -36.08
CA TYR A 432 6.86 12.38 -36.42
C TYR A 432 5.51 12.73 -35.77
N ILE A 433 4.92 11.81 -35.00
CA ILE A 433 3.71 12.09 -34.22
C ILE A 433 4.06 13.15 -33.14
N PRO A 434 3.28 14.25 -33.03
CA PRO A 434 3.49 15.25 -31.99
C PRO A 434 3.33 14.67 -30.58
N HIS A 435 4.31 14.90 -29.71
CA HIS A 435 4.26 14.45 -28.32
C HIS A 435 3.32 15.32 -27.49
N HIS A 436 2.50 14.71 -26.61
CA HIS A 436 1.51 15.42 -25.80
C HIS A 436 2.08 16.63 -25.03
N ARG A 437 3.13 16.43 -24.21
CA ARG A 437 3.83 17.51 -23.47
C ARG A 437 4.84 18.33 -24.29
N THR A 438 5.70 17.70 -25.11
CA THR A 438 6.82 18.39 -25.79
C THR A 438 6.54 18.83 -27.23
N GLY A 439 5.35 18.56 -27.75
CA GLY A 439 4.89 18.96 -29.08
C GLY A 439 5.80 18.46 -30.19
N ASN A 440 6.21 19.37 -31.06
CA ASN A 440 7.11 19.10 -32.20
C ASN A 440 8.59 19.41 -31.88
N LYS A 441 8.98 19.55 -30.59
CA LYS A 441 10.39 19.79 -30.20
C LYS A 441 11.31 18.62 -30.59
N TRP A 442 10.76 17.42 -30.69
CA TRP A 442 11.49 16.19 -30.99
C TRP A 442 10.80 15.39 -32.10
N CYS A 443 11.61 14.82 -33.00
CA CYS A 443 11.20 13.76 -33.93
C CYS A 443 11.98 12.45 -33.68
N ILE A 444 12.80 12.41 -32.63
CA ILE A 444 13.48 11.21 -32.14
C ILE A 444 13.13 11.00 -30.67
N TYR A 445 12.82 9.76 -30.32
CA TYR A 445 12.34 9.38 -29.00
C TYR A 445 13.19 8.23 -28.45
N PRO A 446 13.59 8.29 -27.17
CA PRO A 446 14.35 7.22 -26.54
C PRO A 446 13.46 5.99 -26.29
N THR A 447 14.07 4.81 -26.20
CA THR A 447 13.34 3.58 -25.87
C THR A 447 13.13 3.42 -24.36
N TYR A 448 12.17 2.58 -23.98
CA TYR A 448 11.88 2.21 -22.58
C TYR A 448 13.14 1.87 -21.78
N ASP A 449 13.92 0.90 -22.26
CA ASP A 449 15.12 0.38 -21.59
C ASP A 449 16.16 1.49 -21.33
N TYR A 450 16.39 2.33 -22.34
CA TYR A 450 17.30 3.46 -22.27
C TYR A 450 16.80 4.51 -21.28
N THR A 451 15.50 4.80 -21.31
CA THR A 451 14.90 5.88 -20.53
C THR A 451 14.79 5.54 -19.06
N HIS A 452 14.20 4.40 -18.69
CA HIS A 452 13.94 4.10 -17.28
C HIS A 452 15.23 3.93 -16.48
N CYS A 453 16.24 3.28 -17.05
CA CYS A 453 17.56 3.15 -16.43
C CYS A 453 18.19 4.51 -16.12
N LEU A 454 18.14 5.44 -17.08
CA LEU A 454 18.77 6.75 -16.96
C LEU A 454 17.95 7.74 -16.13
N CYS A 455 16.62 7.71 -16.22
CA CYS A 455 15.75 8.51 -15.35
C CYS A 455 15.84 8.07 -13.89
N ASP A 456 15.99 6.77 -13.63
CA ASP A 456 16.24 6.27 -12.27
C ASP A 456 17.58 6.80 -11.70
N SER A 457 18.59 7.01 -12.55
CA SER A 457 19.85 7.65 -12.17
C SER A 457 19.65 9.15 -11.85
N ILE A 458 18.92 9.89 -12.70
CA ILE A 458 18.61 11.32 -12.50
C ILE A 458 17.84 11.54 -11.19
N GLU A 459 16.76 10.79 -10.98
CA GLU A 459 15.89 10.89 -9.80
C GLU A 459 16.52 10.30 -8.52
N ASN A 460 17.76 9.77 -8.61
CA ASN A 460 18.50 9.17 -7.49
C ASN A 460 17.70 8.03 -6.80
N ILE A 461 17.06 7.19 -7.61
CA ILE A 461 16.29 6.04 -7.14
C ILE A 461 17.21 5.05 -6.44
N THR A 462 16.92 4.73 -5.17
CA THR A 462 17.69 3.74 -4.40
C THR A 462 17.26 2.31 -4.77
N HIS A 463 15.95 2.09 -4.91
CA HIS A 463 15.34 0.77 -5.13
C HIS A 463 14.47 0.83 -6.38
N SER A 464 15.03 0.42 -7.51
CA SER A 464 14.34 0.37 -8.80
C SER A 464 13.59 -0.97 -8.90
N MET A 465 12.33 -1.01 -8.44
CA MET A 465 11.53 -2.23 -8.42
C MET A 465 10.68 -2.39 -9.70
N CYS A 466 10.70 -3.59 -10.30
CA CYS A 466 10.01 -3.92 -11.55
C CYS A 466 9.53 -5.39 -11.60
N THR A 467 8.66 -5.74 -12.56
CA THR A 467 8.19 -7.12 -12.74
C THR A 467 9.21 -7.97 -13.51
N LYS A 468 9.25 -9.29 -13.25
CA LYS A 468 10.13 -10.23 -13.96
C LYS A 468 9.85 -10.34 -15.47
N GLU A 469 8.71 -9.87 -15.98
CA GLU A 469 8.42 -9.85 -17.43
C GLU A 469 9.41 -8.99 -18.24
N PHE A 470 10.07 -8.04 -17.60
CA PHE A 470 11.18 -7.33 -18.23
C PHE A 470 12.39 -8.25 -18.49
N GLN A 471 12.51 -9.40 -17.84
CA GLN A 471 13.59 -10.37 -18.04
C GLN A 471 13.30 -11.44 -19.11
N SER A 472 12.07 -11.58 -19.63
CA SER A 472 11.71 -12.73 -20.50
C SER A 472 10.85 -12.42 -21.73
N ARG A 473 11.11 -11.31 -22.45
CA ARG A 473 10.47 -11.03 -23.75
C ARG A 473 10.92 -11.92 -24.93
N PHE A 474 11.43 -13.13 -24.66
CA PHE A 474 11.76 -14.18 -25.65
C PHE A 474 11.58 -15.63 -25.10
N ASP A 475 10.49 -15.91 -24.38
CA ASP A 475 10.09 -17.27 -23.96
C ASP A 475 9.63 -18.18 -25.13
N ILE A 476 10.47 -18.36 -26.16
CA ILE A 476 10.28 -19.30 -27.29
C ILE A 476 11.39 -20.35 -27.35
N LEU A 477 12.61 -20.05 -26.88
CA LEU A 477 13.76 -20.98 -26.87
C LEU A 477 13.77 -21.97 -25.69
N ARG A 478 12.62 -22.20 -25.03
CA ARG A 478 12.53 -22.99 -23.79
C ARG A 478 12.52 -24.52 -24.00
N SER A 479 12.31 -24.99 -25.23
CA SER A 479 12.06 -26.42 -25.52
C SER A 479 13.22 -27.20 -26.14
N ILE A 480 14.34 -26.54 -26.51
CA ILE A 480 15.45 -27.18 -27.22
C ILE A 480 16.81 -26.73 -26.66
N LEU A 481 17.23 -27.30 -25.52
CA LEU A 481 18.55 -27.91 -25.31
C LEU A 481 18.75 -28.40 -23.87
N ILE A 482 19.52 -29.48 -23.71
CA ILE A 482 19.91 -30.08 -22.44
C ILE A 482 21.22 -29.43 -21.96
N VAL A 483 21.26 -28.84 -20.75
CA VAL A 483 22.21 -29.17 -19.66
C VAL A 483 21.68 -28.57 -18.33
N ALA A 484 21.63 -29.35 -17.25
CA ALA A 484 21.22 -28.88 -15.92
C ALA A 484 22.21 -27.89 -15.24
N TRP A 485 23.30 -27.51 -15.89
CA TRP A 485 24.38 -26.68 -15.32
C TRP A 485 24.13 -25.16 -15.47
N LEU A 486 23.20 -24.76 -16.36
CA LEU A 486 22.94 -23.34 -16.66
C LEU A 486 21.99 -22.65 -15.66
N HIS A 487 21.46 -23.39 -14.68
CA HIS A 487 20.35 -22.93 -13.82
C HIS A 487 20.71 -21.76 -12.89
N CYS A 488 22.01 -21.55 -12.61
CA CYS A 488 22.49 -20.45 -11.76
C CYS A 488 22.65 -19.12 -12.54
N SER A 489 23.11 -19.19 -13.80
CA SER A 489 23.40 -18.00 -14.62
C SER A 489 22.14 -17.36 -15.24
N LEU A 490 21.05 -18.11 -15.38
CA LEU A 490 19.77 -17.67 -15.97
C LEU A 490 18.97 -16.65 -15.11
N ARG A 491 19.59 -16.03 -14.10
CA ARG A 491 18.94 -15.15 -13.11
C ARG A 491 19.15 -13.64 -13.34
N TYR A 492 19.99 -13.25 -14.32
CA TYR A 492 20.51 -11.88 -14.43
C TYR A 492 20.23 -11.12 -15.73
N LEU A 493 19.68 -11.82 -16.76
CA LEU A 493 19.67 -11.51 -18.21
C LEU A 493 19.53 -10.04 -18.67
N ARG A 494 18.88 -9.18 -17.88
CA ARG A 494 18.65 -7.77 -18.22
C ARG A 494 19.11 -6.75 -17.15
N ARG A 495 19.40 -7.18 -15.91
CA ARG A 495 20.09 -6.35 -14.90
C ARG A 495 21.46 -5.92 -15.41
N SER A 496 22.15 -6.84 -16.07
CA SER A 496 23.41 -6.61 -16.78
C SER A 496 23.32 -5.44 -17.76
N SER A 497 22.24 -5.35 -18.55
CA SER A 497 22.02 -4.23 -19.48
C SER A 497 21.80 -2.87 -18.78
N TYR A 498 21.09 -2.88 -17.64
CA TYR A 498 20.81 -1.70 -16.83
C TYR A 498 22.12 -1.19 -16.17
N TYR A 499 22.87 -2.08 -15.53
CA TYR A 499 24.17 -1.74 -14.92
C TYR A 499 25.20 -1.34 -15.99
N TRP A 500 25.21 -1.97 -17.16
CA TRP A 500 26.08 -1.56 -18.28
C TRP A 500 25.87 -0.10 -18.68
N LEU A 501 24.61 0.34 -18.81
CA LEU A 501 24.28 1.67 -19.31
C LEU A 501 24.70 2.80 -18.35
N CYS A 502 24.47 2.65 -17.04
CA CYS A 502 24.94 3.60 -16.04
C CYS A 502 26.47 3.65 -15.95
N ASN A 503 27.14 2.49 -15.96
CA ASN A 503 28.60 2.42 -15.88
C ASN A 503 29.28 2.95 -17.16
N ALA A 504 28.70 2.70 -18.34
CA ALA A 504 29.14 3.26 -19.62
C ALA A 504 29.15 4.80 -19.63
N LEU A 505 28.28 5.44 -18.84
CA LEU A 505 28.16 6.89 -18.73
C LEU A 505 28.93 7.50 -17.54
N ASP A 506 29.53 6.69 -16.66
CA ASP A 506 30.13 7.11 -15.38
C ASP A 506 29.14 7.81 -14.42
N ILE A 507 27.85 7.42 -14.43
CA ILE A 507 26.80 8.02 -13.59
C ILE A 507 26.40 7.12 -12.42
N TYR A 508 25.62 7.66 -11.47
CA TYR A 508 25.06 6.88 -10.37
C TYR A 508 24.26 5.67 -10.90
N CYS A 509 24.45 4.50 -10.28
CA CYS A 509 23.75 3.28 -10.66
C CYS A 509 22.76 2.87 -9.55
N PRO A 510 21.45 3.01 -9.78
CA PRO A 510 20.41 2.39 -8.94
C PRO A 510 20.57 0.87 -8.87
N VAL A 511 20.04 0.25 -7.80
CA VAL A 511 19.90 -1.21 -7.73
C VAL A 511 18.54 -1.62 -8.30
N GLN A 512 18.54 -2.55 -9.26
CA GLN A 512 17.33 -3.08 -9.88
C GLN A 512 16.84 -4.34 -9.15
N TRP A 513 15.67 -4.25 -8.53
CA TRP A 513 14.98 -5.36 -7.89
C TRP A 513 13.80 -5.83 -8.75
N GLU A 514 13.60 -7.14 -8.80
CA GLU A 514 12.57 -7.78 -9.62
C GLU A 514 11.57 -8.49 -8.69
N TYR A 515 10.31 -8.63 -9.13
CA TYR A 515 9.31 -9.44 -8.44
C TYR A 515 8.36 -10.13 -9.42
N GLY A 516 7.72 -11.19 -8.93
CA GLY A 516 6.69 -11.93 -9.64
C GLY A 516 5.46 -11.10 -9.92
N ARG A 517 5.08 -11.00 -11.21
CA ARG A 517 3.79 -10.45 -11.62
C ARG A 517 2.65 -11.25 -10.98
N LEU A 518 1.63 -10.52 -10.54
CA LEU A 518 0.33 -11.05 -10.13
C LEU A 518 -0.61 -11.08 -11.35
N ASN A 519 -0.99 -12.28 -11.74
CA ASN A 519 -2.09 -12.58 -12.67
C ASN A 519 -3.24 -13.24 -11.89
N VAL A 520 -4.45 -13.19 -12.44
CA VAL A 520 -5.66 -13.76 -11.83
C VAL A 520 -6.37 -14.62 -12.88
N HIS A 521 -6.98 -15.74 -12.49
CA HIS A 521 -7.81 -16.55 -13.37
C HIS A 521 -9.15 -15.86 -13.70
N TYR A 522 -9.87 -16.36 -14.72
CA TYR A 522 -11.18 -15.87 -15.16
C TYR A 522 -11.22 -14.39 -15.57
N THR A 523 -10.11 -13.83 -16.08
CA THR A 523 -10.04 -12.44 -16.52
C THR A 523 -9.05 -12.22 -17.67
N VAL A 524 -9.24 -11.13 -18.42
CA VAL A 524 -8.30 -10.62 -19.43
C VAL A 524 -7.91 -9.19 -19.05
N VAL A 525 -6.60 -8.90 -18.94
CA VAL A 525 -6.09 -7.60 -18.45
C VAL A 525 -5.42 -6.73 -19.52
N SER A 526 -5.41 -7.20 -20.78
CA SER A 526 -4.81 -6.46 -21.90
C SER A 526 -5.73 -5.35 -22.42
N LYS A 527 -5.21 -4.11 -22.55
CA LYS A 527 -5.93 -2.96 -23.12
C LYS A 527 -6.65 -3.29 -24.44
N ARG A 528 -6.02 -4.08 -25.32
CA ARG A 528 -6.62 -4.51 -26.60
C ARG A 528 -7.81 -5.46 -26.43
N LYS A 529 -7.74 -6.38 -25.47
CA LYS A 529 -8.81 -7.36 -25.19
C LYS A 529 -9.97 -6.71 -24.43
N ILE A 530 -9.69 -5.86 -23.44
CA ILE A 530 -10.71 -5.06 -22.75
C ILE A 530 -11.44 -4.15 -23.74
N LYS A 531 -10.72 -3.49 -24.67
CA LYS A 531 -11.39 -2.69 -25.71
C LYS A 531 -12.31 -3.56 -26.58
N ALA A 532 -11.88 -4.75 -27.00
CA ALA A 532 -12.74 -5.65 -27.77
C ALA A 532 -14.03 -6.05 -27.00
N LEU A 533 -13.96 -6.28 -25.68
CA LEU A 533 -15.16 -6.54 -24.86
C LEU A 533 -16.15 -5.36 -24.83
N ILE A 534 -15.63 -4.12 -24.88
CA ILE A 534 -16.45 -2.88 -24.94
C ILE A 534 -17.01 -2.67 -26.35
N ASP A 535 -16.16 -2.82 -27.39
CA ASP A 535 -16.55 -2.70 -28.80
C ASP A 535 -17.65 -3.72 -29.16
N HIS A 536 -17.59 -4.93 -28.60
CA HIS A 536 -18.63 -5.98 -28.71
C HIS A 536 -19.80 -5.84 -27.69
N LYS A 537 -19.81 -4.79 -26.86
CA LYS A 537 -20.85 -4.49 -25.85
C LYS A 537 -21.08 -5.58 -24.78
N ILE A 538 -20.10 -6.46 -24.55
CA ILE A 538 -20.16 -7.50 -23.51
C ILE A 538 -20.00 -6.86 -22.12
N VAL A 539 -19.14 -5.85 -22.01
CA VAL A 539 -18.96 -5.00 -20.83
C VAL A 539 -19.33 -3.55 -21.16
N ARG A 540 -19.91 -2.83 -20.19
CA ARG A 540 -20.39 -1.45 -20.41
C ARG A 540 -19.25 -0.50 -20.76
N ASN A 541 -18.14 -0.61 -20.03
CA ASN A 541 -16.99 0.30 -20.10
C ASN A 541 -15.77 -0.33 -19.38
N TRP A 542 -14.64 0.37 -19.33
CA TRP A 542 -13.40 -0.10 -18.68
C TRP A 542 -13.45 -0.19 -17.14
N ASP A 543 -14.49 0.38 -16.52
CA ASP A 543 -14.81 0.33 -15.10
C ASP A 543 -15.99 -0.62 -14.76
N ASP A 544 -16.47 -1.43 -15.72
CA ASP A 544 -17.51 -2.45 -15.49
C ASP A 544 -17.08 -3.42 -14.37
N PRO A 545 -17.84 -3.58 -13.26
CA PRO A 545 -17.47 -4.38 -12.09
C PRO A 545 -17.04 -5.84 -12.33
N ARG A 546 -17.31 -6.40 -13.52
CA ARG A 546 -16.86 -7.74 -13.93
C ARG A 546 -15.39 -7.79 -14.38
N LEU A 547 -14.76 -6.63 -14.58
CA LEU A 547 -13.35 -6.51 -14.96
C LEU A 547 -12.44 -6.38 -13.73
N PHE A 548 -11.18 -6.82 -13.87
CA PHE A 548 -10.14 -6.67 -12.83
C PHE A 548 -9.27 -5.42 -13.05
N THR A 549 -9.84 -4.36 -13.64
CA THR A 549 -9.25 -3.01 -13.63
C THR A 549 -9.40 -2.41 -12.23
N LEU A 550 -8.49 -1.54 -11.78
CA LEU A 550 -8.58 -1.01 -10.41
C LEU A 550 -9.81 -0.11 -10.22
N SER A 551 -10.23 0.62 -11.25
CA SER A 551 -11.49 1.37 -11.24
C SER A 551 -12.72 0.47 -11.27
N ALA A 552 -12.68 -0.67 -11.97
CA ALA A 552 -13.77 -1.66 -11.88
C ALA A 552 -13.87 -2.29 -10.50
N LEU A 553 -12.76 -2.63 -9.84
CA LEU A 553 -12.78 -3.16 -8.47
C LEU A 553 -13.26 -2.11 -7.46
N ARG A 554 -12.88 -0.83 -7.65
CA ARG A 554 -13.44 0.30 -6.89
C ARG A 554 -14.95 0.45 -7.11
N ARG A 555 -15.43 0.40 -8.37
CA ARG A 555 -16.85 0.48 -8.74
C ARG A 555 -17.67 -0.73 -8.28
N ARG A 556 -17.08 -1.93 -8.31
CA ARG A 556 -17.61 -3.16 -7.68
C ARG A 556 -17.83 -3.00 -6.18
N GLY A 557 -17.15 -2.05 -5.54
CA GLY A 557 -17.32 -1.70 -4.13
C GLY A 557 -16.21 -2.19 -3.21
N ILE A 558 -15.18 -2.88 -3.73
CA ILE A 558 -14.08 -3.44 -2.93
C ILE A 558 -13.30 -2.30 -2.26
N PRO A 559 -13.02 -2.36 -0.93
CA PRO A 559 -12.17 -1.38 -0.25
C PRO A 559 -10.71 -1.40 -0.73
N ALA A 560 -10.02 -0.27 -0.63
CA ALA A 560 -8.61 -0.15 -0.98
C ALA A 560 -7.72 -0.98 -0.04
N GLU A 561 -8.09 -0.97 1.24
CA GLU A 561 -7.49 -1.70 2.35
C GLU A 561 -7.57 -3.20 2.12
N ALA A 562 -8.70 -3.71 1.60
CA ALA A 562 -8.84 -5.11 1.24
C ALA A 562 -7.87 -5.53 0.12
N ILE A 563 -7.66 -4.67 -0.88
CA ILE A 563 -6.67 -4.91 -1.95
C ILE A 563 -5.24 -4.87 -1.40
N ASN A 564 -4.92 -3.91 -0.52
CA ASN A 564 -3.61 -3.80 0.11
C ASN A 564 -3.31 -5.00 1.02
N ASN A 565 -4.29 -5.47 1.81
CA ASN A 565 -4.18 -6.64 2.68
C ASN A 565 -4.03 -7.94 1.87
N PHE A 566 -4.81 -8.10 0.79
CA PHE A 566 -4.65 -9.20 -0.17
C PHE A 566 -3.25 -9.25 -0.77
N ILE A 567 -2.65 -8.09 -1.10
CA ILE A 567 -1.27 -8.03 -1.61
C ILE A 567 -0.24 -8.33 -0.52
N ALA A 568 -0.51 -7.95 0.75
CA ALA A 568 0.34 -8.31 1.88
C ALA A 568 0.36 -9.83 2.11
N GLN A 569 -0.83 -10.47 2.14
CA GLN A 569 -1.00 -11.93 2.25
C GLN A 569 -0.29 -12.70 1.12
N LEU A 570 -0.30 -12.16 -0.10
CA LEU A 570 0.36 -12.77 -1.26
C LEU A 570 1.89 -12.62 -1.29
N GLY A 571 2.47 -11.76 -0.46
CA GLY A 571 3.91 -11.61 -0.31
C GLY A 571 4.69 -11.11 -1.54
N ILE A 572 6.01 -11.03 -1.36
CA ILE A 572 6.97 -10.67 -2.41
C ILE A 572 7.83 -11.88 -2.76
N THR A 573 7.49 -12.55 -3.86
CA THR A 573 8.21 -13.68 -4.44
C THR A 573 8.77 -13.33 -5.82
N MET A 574 9.73 -14.11 -6.31
CA MET A 574 10.36 -13.95 -7.64
C MET A 574 9.64 -14.72 -8.76
N ALA A 575 8.76 -15.67 -8.40
CA ALA A 575 8.00 -16.48 -9.35
C ALA A 575 6.74 -15.73 -9.82
N GLN A 576 6.33 -15.91 -11.07
CA GLN A 576 5.01 -15.43 -11.51
C GLN A 576 3.93 -16.13 -10.69
N MET A 577 2.92 -15.38 -10.24
CA MET A 577 1.83 -15.90 -9.43
C MET A 577 0.51 -15.77 -10.19
N ILE A 578 -0.25 -16.85 -10.25
CA ILE A 578 -1.62 -16.85 -10.75
C ILE A 578 -2.51 -17.27 -9.58
N VAL A 579 -3.59 -16.53 -9.34
CA VAL A 579 -4.48 -16.72 -8.19
C VAL A 579 -5.95 -16.81 -8.63
N ASP A 580 -6.79 -17.49 -7.87
CA ASP A 580 -8.24 -17.48 -8.10
C ASP A 580 -8.87 -16.19 -7.53
N PRO A 581 -9.83 -15.56 -8.23
CA PRO A 581 -10.62 -14.42 -7.72
C PRO A 581 -11.16 -14.58 -6.28
N HIS A 582 -11.50 -15.79 -5.86
CA HIS A 582 -12.06 -16.06 -4.53
C HIS A 582 -11.12 -15.67 -3.37
N MET A 583 -9.81 -15.57 -3.59
CA MET A 583 -8.87 -15.07 -2.58
C MET A 583 -9.04 -13.55 -2.35
N LEU A 584 -9.28 -12.78 -3.41
CA LEU A 584 -9.58 -11.34 -3.31
C LEU A 584 -10.97 -11.13 -2.70
N ASP A 585 -11.94 -11.97 -3.07
CA ASP A 585 -13.29 -11.95 -2.50
C ASP A 585 -13.28 -12.30 -0.99
N ALA A 586 -12.37 -13.17 -0.55
CA ALA A 586 -12.15 -13.46 0.87
C ALA A 586 -11.60 -12.23 1.62
N ALA A 587 -10.49 -11.65 1.16
CA ALA A 587 -9.91 -10.45 1.76
C ALA A 587 -10.89 -9.26 1.78
N ALA A 588 -11.72 -9.11 0.74
CA ALA A 588 -12.80 -8.13 0.70
C ALA A 588 -13.87 -8.41 1.76
N ARG A 589 -14.35 -9.66 1.87
CA ARG A 589 -15.37 -10.07 2.85
C ARG A 589 -14.91 -9.87 4.29
N ASP A 590 -13.67 -10.26 4.61
CA ASP A 590 -13.14 -10.23 5.97
C ASP A 590 -12.98 -8.77 6.46
N TYR A 591 -12.55 -7.87 5.58
CA TYR A 591 -12.51 -6.43 5.88
C TYR A 591 -13.92 -5.81 5.96
N LEU A 592 -14.81 -6.12 5.01
CA LEU A 592 -16.16 -5.56 4.96
C LEU A 592 -17.03 -5.98 6.15
N ASN A 593 -16.88 -7.20 6.67
CA ASN A 593 -17.60 -7.66 7.87
C ASN A 593 -17.27 -6.86 9.16
N ILE A 594 -16.17 -6.10 9.16
CA ILE A 594 -15.74 -5.24 10.28
C ILE A 594 -16.12 -3.76 10.02
N THR A 595 -16.29 -3.35 8.76
CA THR A 595 -16.33 -1.94 8.34
C THR A 595 -17.62 -1.50 7.64
N ALA A 596 -18.38 -2.40 7.02
CA ALA A 596 -19.66 -2.07 6.40
C ALA A 596 -20.80 -2.22 7.42
N PRO A 597 -21.59 -1.16 7.72
CA PRO A 597 -22.78 -1.27 8.55
C PRO A 597 -23.79 -2.26 7.96
N ARG A 598 -24.49 -2.99 8.83
CA ARG A 598 -25.53 -3.95 8.46
C ARG A 598 -26.88 -3.26 8.34
N THR A 599 -27.61 -3.53 7.27
CA THR A 599 -28.96 -2.97 7.02
C THR A 599 -29.85 -4.01 6.34
N MET A 600 -31.15 -3.75 6.24
CA MET A 600 -32.12 -4.67 5.64
C MET A 600 -32.54 -4.19 4.24
N ALA A 601 -32.49 -5.13 3.30
CA ALA A 601 -32.86 -4.96 1.91
C ALA A 601 -33.44 -6.28 1.39
N VAL A 602 -34.49 -6.20 0.58
CA VAL A 602 -35.19 -7.36 0.03
C VAL A 602 -35.10 -7.32 -1.49
N LEU A 603 -34.39 -8.29 -2.08
CA LEU A 603 -34.06 -8.34 -3.50
C LEU A 603 -35.24 -8.76 -4.39
N GLU A 604 -36.01 -9.76 -3.95
CA GLU A 604 -37.19 -10.26 -4.68
C GLU A 604 -38.40 -10.18 -3.74
N PRO A 605 -39.12 -9.05 -3.70
CA PRO A 605 -40.03 -8.74 -2.59
C PRO A 605 -41.40 -9.42 -2.64
N LEU A 606 -41.66 -10.21 -1.61
CA LEU A 606 -42.97 -10.75 -1.26
C LEU A 606 -43.65 -9.84 -0.23
N LYS A 607 -44.86 -9.37 -0.54
CA LYS A 607 -45.67 -8.54 0.36
C LYS A 607 -46.31 -9.39 1.46
N VAL A 608 -46.28 -8.92 2.70
CA VAL A 608 -46.87 -9.58 3.87
C VAL A 608 -47.77 -8.60 4.62
N LEU A 609 -48.99 -9.01 4.91
CA LEU A 609 -49.97 -8.26 5.71
C LEU A 609 -50.17 -8.93 7.07
N ILE A 610 -49.88 -8.20 8.14
CA ILE A 610 -50.12 -8.63 9.52
C ILE A 610 -51.57 -8.32 9.89
N GLN A 611 -52.41 -9.35 10.03
CA GLN A 611 -53.85 -9.17 10.23
C GLN A 611 -54.20 -8.60 11.62
N ASN A 612 -53.48 -9.01 12.66
CA ASN A 612 -53.70 -8.60 14.04
C ASN A 612 -52.84 -7.38 14.48
N TRP A 613 -52.50 -6.50 13.53
CA TRP A 613 -51.61 -5.34 13.77
C TRP A 613 -52.02 -4.49 14.97
N ASN A 614 -53.30 -4.16 15.12
CA ASN A 614 -53.78 -3.25 16.18
C ASN A 614 -53.67 -3.84 17.60
N ASP A 615 -53.52 -5.16 17.72
CA ASP A 615 -53.36 -5.85 19.00
C ASP A 615 -51.89 -5.88 19.46
N LEU A 616 -50.96 -5.71 18.51
CA LEU A 616 -49.52 -5.67 18.74
C LEU A 616 -49.10 -4.26 19.17
N LYS A 617 -49.10 -4.05 20.50
CA LYS A 617 -48.64 -2.82 21.17
C LYS A 617 -47.11 -2.66 21.06
N ILE A 618 -46.63 -2.41 19.85
CA ILE A 618 -45.22 -2.34 19.47
C ILE A 618 -44.98 -1.00 18.76
N ASP A 619 -43.85 -0.35 19.04
CA ASP A 619 -43.51 0.92 18.43
C ASP A 619 -43.33 0.80 16.91
N SER A 620 -43.78 1.83 16.17
CA SER A 620 -43.67 1.92 14.70
C SER A 620 -42.24 2.13 14.17
N THR A 621 -41.25 2.08 15.05
CA THR A 621 -39.83 2.32 14.78
C THR A 621 -38.96 1.49 15.70
N VAL A 622 -37.89 0.88 15.18
CA VAL A 622 -36.96 0.03 15.96
C VAL A 622 -35.53 0.54 15.76
N SER A 623 -34.73 0.57 16.83
CA SER A 623 -33.29 0.84 16.74
C SER A 623 -32.53 -0.45 16.44
N VAL A 624 -31.67 -0.45 15.42
CA VAL A 624 -30.91 -1.60 14.95
C VAL A 624 -29.41 -1.28 15.00
N PRO A 625 -28.57 -2.10 15.65
CA PRO A 625 -27.13 -1.87 15.69
C PRO A 625 -26.48 -2.13 14.34
N ASP A 626 -25.69 -1.17 13.87
CA ASP A 626 -24.97 -1.23 12.60
C ASP A 626 -23.90 -2.33 12.58
N PHE A 627 -23.31 -2.64 13.74
CA PHE A 627 -22.27 -3.66 13.88
C PHE A 627 -22.63 -4.71 14.96
N PRO A 628 -23.61 -5.61 14.73
CA PRO A 628 -24.10 -6.58 15.72
C PRO A 628 -23.09 -7.60 16.27
N THR A 629 -21.84 -7.56 15.81
CA THR A 629 -20.75 -8.48 16.19
C THR A 629 -19.71 -7.79 17.09
N ASP A 630 -19.73 -6.46 17.19
CA ASP A 630 -18.76 -5.67 17.95
C ASP A 630 -19.49 -4.74 18.96
N PRO A 631 -19.55 -5.10 20.25
CA PRO A 631 -20.25 -4.30 21.26
C PRO A 631 -19.53 -3.00 21.62
N THR A 632 -18.33 -2.73 21.08
CA THR A 632 -17.63 -1.45 21.29
C THR A 632 -18.15 -0.34 20.36
N LYS A 633 -18.79 -0.72 19.24
CA LYS A 633 -19.44 0.21 18.32
C LYS A 633 -20.89 0.45 18.74
N SER A 634 -21.17 1.65 19.25
CA SER A 634 -22.50 2.08 19.68
C SER A 634 -23.37 2.66 18.55
N GLU A 635 -22.93 2.54 17.29
CA GLU A 635 -23.65 3.01 16.11
C GLU A 635 -24.93 2.18 15.86
N GLN A 636 -26.06 2.87 15.73
CA GLN A 636 -27.37 2.30 15.46
C GLN A 636 -28.16 3.21 14.51
N HIS A 637 -28.91 2.63 13.59
CA HIS A 637 -29.91 3.33 12.77
C HIS A 637 -31.34 2.94 13.20
N VAL A 638 -32.30 3.81 12.89
CA VAL A 638 -33.72 3.57 13.17
C VAL A 638 -34.41 3.11 11.89
N ILE A 639 -35.04 1.93 11.95
CA ILE A 639 -35.88 1.39 10.88
C ILE A 639 -37.36 1.62 11.17
N ALA A 640 -38.20 1.66 10.13
CA ALA A 640 -39.65 1.73 10.28
C ALA A 640 -40.29 0.34 10.44
N PHE A 641 -41.43 0.28 11.13
CA PHE A 641 -42.29 -0.90 11.21
C PHE A 641 -43.76 -0.52 10.91
N ASP A 642 -44.51 -1.42 10.27
CA ASP A 642 -45.91 -1.22 9.88
C ASP A 642 -46.62 -2.58 9.69
N SER A 643 -47.95 -2.52 9.61
CA SER A 643 -48.89 -3.59 9.25
C SER A 643 -48.56 -4.31 7.94
N ILE A 644 -47.86 -3.63 7.02
CA ILE A 644 -47.36 -4.19 5.76
C ILE A 644 -45.83 -4.23 5.82
N VAL A 645 -45.28 -5.44 5.73
CA VAL A 645 -43.83 -5.69 5.60
C VAL A 645 -43.53 -6.45 4.32
N PHE A 646 -42.28 -6.38 3.86
CA PHE A 646 -41.78 -7.12 2.71
C PHE A 646 -40.68 -8.08 3.15
N ILE A 647 -40.67 -9.29 2.59
CA ILE A 647 -39.67 -10.35 2.83
C ILE A 647 -39.20 -10.94 1.49
N GLU A 648 -38.12 -11.71 1.47
CA GLU A 648 -37.70 -12.39 0.22
C GLU A 648 -38.71 -13.45 -0.22
N GLN A 649 -39.04 -13.47 -1.52
CA GLN A 649 -39.86 -14.50 -2.16
C GLN A 649 -39.33 -15.92 -1.90
N SER A 650 -38.00 -16.05 -1.72
CA SER A 650 -37.32 -17.33 -1.43
C SER A 650 -37.50 -17.84 0.01
N ASP A 651 -37.97 -17.00 0.93
CA ASP A 651 -38.20 -17.36 2.34
C ASP A 651 -39.64 -17.84 2.62
N TYR A 652 -40.52 -17.89 1.62
CA TYR A 652 -41.81 -18.57 1.66
C TYR A 652 -41.87 -19.75 0.67
N ARG A 653 -42.42 -20.89 1.11
CA ARG A 653 -42.75 -22.03 0.23
C ARG A 653 -44.13 -22.60 0.60
N ASN A 654 -44.90 -22.96 -0.43
CA ASN A 654 -46.24 -23.55 -0.26
C ASN A 654 -46.20 -24.87 0.55
N GLU A 655 -45.20 -25.71 0.30
CA GLU A 655 -44.98 -26.99 0.98
C GLU A 655 -43.54 -27.08 1.52
N ASN A 656 -43.34 -27.91 2.55
CA ASN A 656 -42.06 -28.09 3.22
C ASN A 656 -41.53 -29.52 3.01
N THR A 657 -41.18 -29.85 1.77
CA THR A 657 -40.70 -31.17 1.36
C THR A 657 -39.27 -31.49 1.81
N ASP A 658 -38.47 -30.47 2.14
CA ASP A 658 -37.06 -30.60 2.52
C ASP A 658 -36.84 -30.22 4.00
N LYS A 659 -36.27 -31.15 4.77
CA LYS A 659 -35.91 -30.96 6.19
C LYS A 659 -34.82 -29.89 6.40
N SER A 660 -34.09 -29.49 5.37
CA SER A 660 -33.13 -28.37 5.44
C SER A 660 -33.83 -27.01 5.60
N TYR A 661 -35.08 -26.89 5.15
CA TYR A 661 -35.75 -25.59 4.98
C TYR A 661 -36.34 -25.06 6.30
N ARG A 662 -35.70 -24.01 6.85
CA ARG A 662 -36.03 -23.41 8.16
C ARG A 662 -36.88 -22.13 8.10
N ARG A 663 -37.33 -21.72 6.91
CA ARG A 663 -38.10 -20.46 6.72
C ARG A 663 -39.60 -20.73 6.65
N MET A 664 -40.40 -19.82 6.11
CA MET A 664 -41.86 -19.86 6.23
C MET A 664 -42.50 -20.90 5.32
N SER A 665 -43.47 -21.63 5.87
CA SER A 665 -44.39 -22.48 5.11
C SER A 665 -45.77 -22.48 5.78
N LYS A 666 -46.75 -23.13 5.15
CA LYS A 666 -48.11 -23.29 5.70
C LYS A 666 -48.18 -24.01 7.05
N THR A 667 -47.09 -24.63 7.51
CA THR A 667 -46.98 -25.34 8.79
C THR A 667 -45.79 -24.87 9.65
N GLN A 668 -45.08 -23.82 9.26
CA GLN A 668 -43.83 -23.41 9.91
C GLN A 668 -43.73 -21.89 10.04
N SER A 669 -43.71 -21.42 11.29
CA SER A 669 -43.51 -20.02 11.66
C SER A 669 -42.06 -19.57 11.52
N ILE A 670 -41.88 -18.25 11.39
CA ILE A 670 -40.59 -17.56 11.27
C ILE A 670 -40.52 -16.39 12.25
N GLY A 671 -39.32 -16.02 12.68
CA GLY A 671 -39.10 -14.79 13.42
C GLY A 671 -38.73 -13.62 12.49
N LEU A 672 -39.21 -12.42 12.80
CA LEU A 672 -38.64 -11.21 12.21
C LEU A 672 -37.43 -10.74 13.03
N LYS A 673 -36.31 -10.47 12.35
CA LYS A 673 -35.07 -10.02 13.02
C LYS A 673 -35.29 -8.66 13.71
N TYR A 674 -34.64 -8.47 14.85
CA TYR A 674 -34.70 -7.29 15.74
C TYR A 674 -36.05 -6.99 16.41
N LEU A 675 -37.19 -7.35 15.81
CA LEU A 675 -38.52 -7.09 16.36
C LEU A 675 -38.94 -7.94 17.57
N GLY A 676 -38.39 -9.16 17.71
CA GLY A 676 -38.87 -10.11 18.73
C GLY A 676 -40.30 -10.61 18.46
N ILE A 677 -40.70 -10.69 17.20
CA ILE A 677 -42.02 -11.15 16.73
C ILE A 677 -41.87 -12.46 15.96
N VAL A 678 -42.85 -13.35 16.11
CA VAL A 678 -43.03 -14.60 15.37
C VAL A 678 -44.25 -14.47 14.44
N LEU A 679 -44.09 -14.77 13.15
CA LEU A 679 -45.18 -14.80 12.17
C LEU A 679 -45.68 -16.22 11.95
N SER A 680 -46.99 -16.40 11.99
CA SER A 680 -47.70 -17.64 11.62
C SER A 680 -48.54 -17.43 10.35
N TYR A 681 -48.57 -18.44 9.49
CA TYR A 681 -49.26 -18.40 8.20
C TYR A 681 -50.78 -18.48 8.39
N VAL A 682 -51.55 -17.63 7.68
CA VAL A 682 -53.02 -17.69 7.63
C VAL A 682 -53.49 -18.04 6.21
N SER A 683 -53.15 -17.23 5.21
CA SER A 683 -53.56 -17.45 3.81
C SER A 683 -52.59 -16.82 2.81
N ASP A 684 -52.66 -17.23 1.54
CA ASP A 684 -51.86 -16.65 0.47
C ASP A 684 -52.70 -16.26 -0.75
N VAL A 685 -52.42 -15.07 -1.29
CA VAL A 685 -53.02 -14.53 -2.52
C VAL A 685 -52.09 -14.84 -3.68
N LYS A 686 -52.61 -15.55 -4.67
CA LYS A 686 -51.89 -15.98 -5.87
C LYS A 686 -52.36 -15.23 -7.11
N ASP A 687 -51.42 -15.00 -8.00
CA ASP A 687 -51.64 -14.49 -9.36
C ASP A 687 -52.28 -15.56 -10.26
N GLU A 688 -52.73 -15.16 -11.45
CA GLU A 688 -53.19 -16.07 -12.52
C GLU A 688 -52.12 -17.10 -12.91
N SER A 689 -50.83 -16.73 -12.77
CA SER A 689 -49.68 -17.61 -12.97
C SER A 689 -49.39 -18.56 -11.79
N GLY A 690 -50.22 -18.57 -10.74
CA GLY A 690 -50.06 -19.42 -9.55
C GLY A 690 -48.95 -18.99 -8.58
N ILE A 691 -48.23 -17.91 -8.88
CA ILE A 691 -47.20 -17.31 -8.01
C ILE A 691 -47.89 -16.55 -6.88
N THR A 692 -47.45 -16.77 -5.64
CA THR A 692 -47.93 -16.01 -4.47
C THR A 692 -47.40 -14.57 -4.52
N GLN A 693 -48.29 -13.57 -4.58
CA GLN A 693 -47.95 -12.14 -4.56
C GLN A 693 -48.05 -11.51 -3.16
N GLN A 694 -48.99 -11.98 -2.33
CA GLN A 694 -49.18 -11.46 -0.97
C GLN A 694 -49.49 -12.59 0.01
N LEU A 695 -48.83 -12.55 1.18
CA LEU A 695 -49.17 -13.38 2.35
C LEU A 695 -50.05 -12.60 3.33
N ILE A 696 -50.94 -13.32 4.01
CA ILE A 696 -51.65 -12.85 5.20
C ILE A 696 -51.20 -13.71 6.38
N VAL A 697 -50.78 -13.04 7.46
CA VAL A 697 -50.12 -13.66 8.61
C VAL A 697 -50.69 -13.10 9.92
N ASN A 698 -50.64 -13.92 10.97
CA ASN A 698 -50.77 -13.44 12.34
C ASN A 698 -49.37 -13.29 12.94
N ALA A 699 -49.22 -12.34 13.86
CA ALA A 699 -47.97 -12.05 14.53
C ALA A 699 -48.12 -12.16 16.05
N GLU A 700 -47.17 -12.82 16.71
CA GLU A 700 -47.12 -13.04 18.15
C GLU A 700 -45.79 -12.52 18.74
N PRO A 701 -45.78 -12.01 19.98
CA PRO A 701 -44.53 -11.77 20.72
C PRO A 701 -43.74 -13.08 20.91
N LEU A 702 -42.41 -12.99 20.79
CA LEU A 702 -41.51 -14.13 20.99
C LEU A 702 -41.48 -14.57 22.46
N SER A 703 -41.94 -15.80 22.71
CA SER A 703 -41.87 -16.49 24.01
C SER A 703 -40.84 -17.62 23.98
N ALA A 704 -40.68 -18.32 25.12
CA ALA A 704 -39.90 -19.55 25.17
C ALA A 704 -40.57 -20.71 24.41
N GLU A 705 -41.88 -20.64 24.18
CA GLU A 705 -42.72 -21.73 23.66
C GLU A 705 -42.93 -21.63 22.14
N ASN A 706 -43.13 -20.43 21.59
CA ASN A 706 -43.36 -20.20 20.16
C ASN A 706 -42.07 -19.96 19.33
N LYS A 707 -40.89 -20.27 19.90
CA LYS A 707 -39.58 -19.94 19.32
C LYS A 707 -39.37 -20.52 17.91
N PRO A 708 -39.18 -19.67 16.88
CA PRO A 708 -39.13 -20.10 15.48
C PRO A 708 -37.78 -20.74 15.09
N LYS A 709 -37.77 -21.53 14.01
CA LYS A 709 -36.58 -22.25 13.51
C LYS A 709 -35.54 -21.35 12.84
N ALA A 710 -35.93 -20.16 12.41
CA ALA A 710 -35.06 -19.13 11.83
C ALA A 710 -35.63 -17.73 12.06
N PHE A 711 -34.76 -16.73 12.01
CA PHE A 711 -35.11 -15.32 11.90
C PHE A 711 -34.71 -14.82 10.50
N ILE A 712 -35.57 -14.01 9.87
CA ILE A 712 -35.33 -13.44 8.54
C ILE A 712 -35.25 -11.90 8.59
N HIS A 713 -34.62 -11.31 7.59
CA HIS A 713 -34.69 -9.87 7.33
C HIS A 713 -36.02 -9.53 6.67
N TRP A 714 -36.40 -8.26 6.78
CA TRP A 714 -37.67 -7.70 6.33
C TRP A 714 -37.50 -6.19 6.13
N VAL A 715 -38.41 -5.53 5.42
CA VAL A 715 -38.46 -4.05 5.36
C VAL A 715 -39.92 -3.58 5.42
N ALA A 716 -40.18 -2.48 6.13
CA ALA A 716 -41.45 -1.75 6.07
C ALA A 716 -41.20 -0.30 5.60
N LYS A 717 -42.20 0.32 4.97
CA LYS A 717 -42.07 1.66 4.32
C LYS A 717 -40.80 1.79 3.45
N PRO A 718 -40.50 0.81 2.57
CA PRO A 718 -39.24 0.75 1.84
C PRO A 718 -39.09 1.88 0.81
N VAL A 719 -37.84 2.19 0.49
CA VAL A 719 -37.46 2.92 -0.73
C VAL A 719 -37.11 1.90 -1.82
N GLN A 720 -37.42 2.21 -3.08
CA GLN A 720 -37.10 1.34 -4.22
C GLN A 720 -35.73 1.70 -4.82
N CYS A 721 -34.91 0.71 -5.17
CA CYS A 721 -33.61 0.91 -5.83
C CYS A 721 -33.30 -0.14 -6.90
N GLU A 722 -32.33 0.17 -7.76
CA GLU A 722 -31.73 -0.81 -8.69
C GLU A 722 -30.60 -1.59 -8.00
N VAL A 723 -30.57 -2.91 -8.13
CA VAL A 723 -29.43 -3.75 -7.69
C VAL A 723 -28.85 -4.54 -8.85
N ARG A 724 -27.52 -4.57 -8.92
CA ARG A 724 -26.74 -5.26 -9.95
C ARG A 724 -26.00 -6.44 -9.34
N LEU A 725 -26.43 -7.65 -9.71
CA LEU A 725 -25.81 -8.90 -9.31
C LEU A 725 -24.84 -9.34 -10.41
N TYR A 726 -23.54 -9.30 -10.10
CA TYR A 726 -22.46 -9.65 -11.03
C TYR A 726 -21.95 -11.06 -10.78
N GLU A 727 -21.87 -11.87 -11.83
CA GLU A 727 -21.23 -13.19 -11.85
C GLU A 727 -19.92 -13.18 -12.65
N ARG A 728 -19.18 -14.29 -12.61
CA ARG A 728 -17.91 -14.46 -13.35
C ARG A 728 -18.11 -14.20 -14.86
N LEU A 729 -17.25 -13.36 -15.44
CA LEU A 729 -17.33 -12.91 -16.85
C LEU A 729 -16.94 -14.00 -17.85
N PHE A 730 -16.03 -14.88 -17.47
CA PHE A 730 -15.51 -15.98 -18.29
C PHE A 730 -15.84 -17.31 -17.63
N LYS A 731 -16.11 -18.34 -18.42
CA LYS A 731 -16.49 -19.68 -17.91
C LYS A 731 -15.26 -20.50 -17.53
N HIS A 732 -14.14 -20.35 -18.24
CA HIS A 732 -12.91 -21.08 -17.98
C HIS A 732 -11.86 -20.25 -17.21
N GLN A 733 -10.99 -20.94 -16.46
CA GLN A 733 -9.91 -20.32 -15.68
C GLN A 733 -8.94 -19.50 -16.54
N ASN A 734 -8.65 -19.98 -17.75
CA ASN A 734 -7.71 -19.39 -18.69
C ASN A 734 -8.42 -19.10 -20.04
N PRO A 735 -9.22 -18.03 -20.15
CA PRO A 735 -9.96 -17.71 -21.37
C PRO A 735 -9.06 -17.34 -22.56
N GLU A 736 -7.75 -17.18 -22.33
CA GLU A 736 -6.76 -16.87 -23.36
C GLU A 736 -6.10 -18.12 -23.98
N ASP A 737 -6.32 -19.32 -23.44
CA ASP A 737 -5.72 -20.57 -23.92
C ASP A 737 -6.51 -21.15 -25.10
N THR A 738 -5.88 -21.21 -26.28
CA THR A 738 -6.48 -21.73 -27.51
C THR A 738 -6.78 -23.23 -27.47
N ASN A 739 -6.18 -23.99 -26.55
CA ASN A 739 -6.51 -25.41 -26.36
C ASN A 739 -7.84 -25.61 -25.61
N ILE A 740 -8.21 -24.64 -24.77
CA ILE A 740 -9.46 -24.64 -23.98
C ILE A 740 -10.55 -23.88 -24.73
N VAL A 741 -10.20 -22.75 -25.34
CA VAL A 741 -11.12 -21.85 -26.05
C VAL A 741 -10.66 -21.69 -27.51
N PRO A 742 -10.89 -22.68 -28.39
CA PRO A 742 -10.39 -22.66 -29.76
C PRO A 742 -10.97 -21.52 -30.62
N ASN A 743 -12.18 -21.05 -30.29
CA ASN A 743 -12.83 -19.90 -30.94
C ASN A 743 -12.39 -18.54 -30.35
N GLY A 744 -11.42 -18.53 -29.43
CA GLY A 744 -10.87 -17.34 -28.78
C GLY A 744 -11.72 -16.77 -27.65
N PHE A 745 -11.09 -15.97 -26.78
CA PHE A 745 -11.64 -15.51 -25.49
C PHE A 745 -13.06 -14.90 -25.54
N LEU A 746 -13.46 -14.28 -26.66
CA LEU A 746 -14.80 -13.71 -26.82
C LEU A 746 -15.92 -14.79 -26.78
N SER A 747 -15.64 -16.03 -27.20
CA SER A 747 -16.62 -17.12 -27.12
C SER A 747 -16.78 -17.71 -25.71
N ASP A 748 -15.86 -17.44 -24.79
CA ASP A 748 -15.91 -17.91 -23.41
C ASP A 748 -16.68 -16.97 -22.46
N CYS A 749 -17.15 -15.84 -22.98
CA CYS A 749 -17.89 -14.87 -22.19
C CYS A 749 -19.23 -15.46 -21.70
N ASN A 750 -19.54 -15.22 -20.43
CA ASN A 750 -20.78 -15.63 -19.79
C ASN A 750 -21.88 -14.58 -20.04
N LEU A 751 -22.97 -14.99 -20.70
CA LEU A 751 -24.11 -14.12 -21.00
C LEU A 751 -24.85 -13.72 -19.71
N ASP A 752 -25.00 -14.67 -18.79
CA ASP A 752 -25.68 -14.49 -17.50
C ASP A 752 -24.77 -13.80 -16.44
N SER A 753 -23.74 -13.07 -16.88
CA SER A 753 -22.77 -12.42 -15.98
C SER A 753 -23.29 -11.17 -15.25
N LEU A 754 -24.49 -10.68 -15.60
CA LEU A 754 -25.15 -9.55 -14.94
C LEU A 754 -26.68 -9.76 -14.89
N LYS A 755 -27.23 -9.95 -13.70
CA LYS A 755 -28.68 -9.83 -13.43
C LYS A 755 -28.95 -8.47 -12.80
N VAL A 756 -29.82 -7.68 -13.43
CA VAL A 756 -30.31 -6.39 -12.88
C VAL A 756 -31.67 -6.63 -12.24
N LEU A 757 -31.89 -6.04 -11.06
CA LEU A 757 -33.15 -6.04 -10.31
C LEU A 757 -33.59 -4.59 -10.14
N GLU A 758 -34.73 -4.20 -10.70
CA GLU A 758 -35.22 -2.81 -10.66
C GLU A 758 -36.21 -2.51 -9.53
N SER A 759 -36.71 -3.57 -8.87
CA SER A 759 -37.76 -3.52 -7.84
C SER A 759 -37.26 -3.97 -6.47
N VAL A 760 -35.99 -3.70 -6.14
CA VAL A 760 -35.44 -4.01 -4.81
C VAL A 760 -35.95 -3.00 -3.80
N LEU A 761 -36.29 -3.49 -2.60
CA LEU A 761 -36.83 -2.70 -1.51
C LEU A 761 -35.79 -2.58 -0.39
N ILE A 762 -35.31 -1.37 -0.14
CA ILE A 762 -34.31 -1.04 0.89
C ILE A 762 -34.96 -0.28 2.06
N ASP A 763 -34.37 -0.40 3.25
CA ASP A 763 -34.75 0.42 4.40
C ASP A 763 -34.49 1.93 4.17
N GLN A 764 -35.29 2.76 4.83
CA GLN A 764 -35.26 4.22 4.66
C GLN A 764 -33.97 4.86 5.20
N SER A 765 -33.24 4.24 6.13
CA SER A 765 -31.98 4.77 6.66
C SER A 765 -30.89 4.97 5.59
N ILE A 766 -30.90 4.15 4.52
CA ILE A 766 -29.95 4.21 3.40
C ILE A 766 -30.50 4.94 2.16
N ALA A 767 -31.61 5.66 2.30
CA ALA A 767 -32.21 6.46 1.22
C ALA A 767 -31.35 7.67 0.79
N HIS A 768 -30.31 8.01 1.56
CA HIS A 768 -29.43 9.17 1.31
C HIS A 768 -27.93 8.79 1.30
N SER A 769 -27.62 7.52 1.06
CA SER A 769 -26.24 7.03 0.93
C SER A 769 -25.50 7.69 -0.25
N LYS A 770 -24.19 7.89 -0.08
CA LYS A 770 -23.29 8.51 -1.06
C LYS A 770 -22.65 7.45 -1.95
N VAL A 771 -22.20 7.87 -3.13
CA VAL A 771 -21.46 7.01 -4.06
C VAL A 771 -20.22 6.40 -3.38
N TYR A 772 -20.02 5.10 -3.56
CA TYR A 772 -19.03 4.23 -2.89
C TYR A 772 -19.27 3.89 -1.41
N ASP A 773 -20.34 4.37 -0.75
CA ASP A 773 -20.77 3.86 0.56
C ASP A 773 -21.03 2.34 0.49
N LYS A 774 -20.89 1.64 1.62
CA LYS A 774 -20.80 0.17 1.68
C LYS A 774 -21.69 -0.37 2.77
N TYR A 775 -22.47 -1.40 2.45
CA TYR A 775 -23.43 -1.99 3.37
C TYR A 775 -23.37 -3.51 3.30
N GLN A 776 -23.60 -4.16 4.44
CA GLN A 776 -23.97 -5.57 4.46
C GLN A 776 -25.50 -5.64 4.44
N PHE A 777 -26.07 -6.10 3.32
CA PHE A 777 -27.48 -6.46 3.27
C PHE A 777 -27.65 -7.79 4.02
N GLU A 778 -28.39 -7.75 5.12
CA GLU A 778 -28.58 -8.87 6.04
C GLU A 778 -29.00 -10.15 5.31
N ARG A 779 -28.34 -11.27 5.64
CA ARG A 779 -28.47 -12.60 4.99
C ARG A 779 -28.15 -12.67 3.48
N VAL A 780 -28.00 -11.56 2.77
CA VAL A 780 -27.80 -11.53 1.31
C VAL A 780 -26.31 -11.41 0.92
N GLY A 781 -25.60 -10.39 1.38
CA GLY A 781 -24.24 -10.10 0.91
C GLY A 781 -23.75 -8.69 1.21
N PHE A 782 -22.59 -8.33 0.66
CA PHE A 782 -22.03 -7.00 0.74
C PHE A 782 -22.27 -6.23 -0.56
N PHE A 783 -22.73 -5.00 -0.45
CA PHE A 783 -23.13 -4.12 -1.54
C PHE A 783 -22.47 -2.75 -1.40
N SER A 784 -22.36 -2.02 -2.51
CA SER A 784 -21.85 -0.64 -2.51
C SER A 784 -22.59 0.23 -3.52
N VAL A 785 -22.78 1.51 -3.18
CA VAL A 785 -23.50 2.49 -4.02
C VAL A 785 -22.70 2.77 -5.30
N ASP A 786 -23.32 2.50 -6.45
CA ASP A 786 -22.72 2.66 -7.77
C ASP A 786 -22.73 4.14 -8.22
N PRO A 787 -21.72 4.61 -9.00
CA PRO A 787 -21.68 5.98 -9.53
C PRO A 787 -22.83 6.40 -10.47
N ASP A 788 -23.67 5.49 -10.96
CA ASP A 788 -24.91 5.86 -11.67
C ASP A 788 -26.01 6.39 -10.71
N SER A 789 -25.81 6.28 -9.38
CA SER A 789 -26.77 6.72 -8.37
C SER A 789 -26.91 8.24 -8.32
N ASN A 790 -28.13 8.71 -8.13
CA ASN A 790 -28.49 10.12 -7.98
C ASN A 790 -29.64 10.25 -6.95
N HIS A 791 -30.12 11.49 -6.72
CA HIS A 791 -31.14 11.77 -5.70
C HIS A 791 -32.49 11.09 -5.97
N ASP A 792 -32.84 10.82 -7.22
CA ASP A 792 -34.12 10.21 -7.61
C ASP A 792 -34.02 8.69 -7.80
N LYS A 793 -32.80 8.17 -8.03
CA LYS A 793 -32.54 6.73 -8.26
C LYS A 793 -31.24 6.28 -7.60
N LEU A 794 -31.36 5.46 -6.58
CA LEU A 794 -30.25 4.71 -5.98
C LEU A 794 -29.95 3.43 -6.77
N VAL A 795 -28.65 3.10 -6.87
CA VAL A 795 -28.13 1.93 -7.58
C VAL A 795 -27.07 1.25 -6.71
N PHE A 796 -27.21 -0.04 -6.42
CA PHE A 796 -26.23 -0.81 -5.64
C PHE A 796 -25.60 -1.94 -6.46
N ASN A 797 -24.28 -2.06 -6.38
CA ASN A 797 -23.53 -3.20 -6.93
C ASN A 797 -23.34 -4.27 -5.85
N ARG A 798 -23.53 -5.56 -6.17
CA ARG A 798 -23.10 -6.65 -5.30
C ARG A 798 -21.57 -6.73 -5.29
N THR A 799 -20.95 -6.33 -4.19
CA THR A 799 -19.50 -6.43 -4.00
C THR A 799 -19.08 -7.89 -3.90
N VAL A 800 -19.60 -8.62 -2.91
CA VAL A 800 -19.25 -10.02 -2.64
C VAL A 800 -20.34 -10.72 -1.83
N LEU A 801 -20.55 -12.01 -2.09
CA LEU A 801 -21.47 -12.86 -1.32
C LEU A 801 -20.96 -13.10 0.12
N LEU A 802 -21.87 -13.43 1.04
CA LEU A 802 -21.50 -13.98 2.35
C LEU A 802 -20.71 -15.29 2.18
N LYS A 803 -20.10 -15.78 3.26
CA LYS A 803 -19.34 -17.03 3.22
C LYS A 803 -20.32 -18.21 3.14
N GLU A 804 -20.35 -18.91 2.02
CA GLU A 804 -21.07 -20.18 1.89
C GLU A 804 -20.37 -21.27 2.72
N ASP A 805 -21.14 -22.06 3.45
CA ASP A 805 -20.63 -23.30 4.04
C ASP A 805 -20.47 -24.33 2.92
N SER A 806 -19.23 -24.74 2.63
CA SER A 806 -18.89 -25.70 1.57
C SER A 806 -19.36 -27.14 1.79
N GLY A 807 -20.36 -27.34 2.66
CA GLY A 807 -21.08 -28.58 2.93
C GLY A 807 -22.61 -28.40 2.91
N LYS A 808 -23.11 -27.43 2.13
CA LYS A 808 -24.55 -27.14 1.94
C LYS A 808 -25.02 -27.10 0.48
N ASN A 809 -24.14 -27.46 -0.46
CA ASN A 809 -24.45 -27.69 -1.87
C ASN A 809 -24.34 -29.19 -2.16
#